data_AF-A0A835GDB5-F1
#
_entry.id   AF-A0A835GDB5-F1
#
_cell.length_a   1.000
_cell.length_b   1.000
_cell.length_c   1.000
_cell.angle_alpha   90.00
_cell.angle_beta   90.00
_cell.angle_gamma   90.00
#
_symmetry.space_group_name_H-M   'P 1'
#
loop_
_entity.id
_entity.type
_entity.pdbx_description
1 polymer ?
#
loop_
_entity_poly.entity_id
_entity_poly.type
_entity_poly.pdbx_seq_one_letter_code
_entity_poly.pdbx_strand_id
1 'polypeptide(L)'
;MRLIGVIVLALVALTWADGPLPFETEDVEILNAEAGDNNYRLPEDLDPISYDIEITPYFTEETTPPGKSQFSFDGTVSIVFKVIKPNLNSFVIHENVRLVEGVRLFKTENDAVVPLLSGRQFERDTDHQFLKIYLDTGTTLEVGAEYKLLVIYVGNINETPLSRGVFRGNYKDEKGVTRWYLATHLQPTHSRQAFPSFDEPGFKSTFRITINRPTSFSPTYSNMPLEVSLNQGERTKEIFRETPRMSAYLVTFHVSDGFKVIADNDDKERPYRILARSNAEGQGKYALEIGTPITNWLSDYLKIDYYSMAKYLKNDQIASPYWASGATENWGLVTYRELRLLYEEGETNAVDKLSIGTITAHELAHKWFGNLITCRWWDNVWINEGFASYFEYFAMHAAYPELELDDQFNIMYVQSALSADSATSTRALQHTVNSPTEVTGHFSGISYSKGASFLLMLKHLVSDDTFQQALYNFLDDRKYQHAFPSHLYDAFEKALSESKQEIKTTEGNNLDIKSFMSYWVLEQGYPVLNVNVNREAGTIALEQERFFVSPTVAATQQVWPLPITYTTQSSPNWTDLSPVKVMNTKTDTLQNVPTDGWVIFNVQQKNIYRVNYDTETWLKIAQQLQTDHNVIHHLNRAQIVDDVFALMRSEMLSFQQYVFRLLDNVIKDLGFEVEPNEHVTRTLNRFYLLNFACNMGHQECINNSVNRFKSYKSGVITSVNPNLRRHTFCEGLRAGDYEDWSFIFKRRQESNNQADEVAMLRALGCTKNDQARNEYLKNILTDDVKAQDRLNAFTFFYMGDQSNAKFALPFIKENVKEIEKAVVLPAWFQNIFANIAGYLDEEGLKEYETMLTSIQTEYPTAFTAGNSAIASARANIKWGSDKVEQIISVVDDLSPTTTPAPSSSEEPTTETPAPGSATQYVFRLLDNVIKDLGFEVEPNEHVTRTLNRFYLLNFACNMGHQECINNSVNRFKSYKSGVITSVNPNLRRHTFCEGLRAGDYEDWSFIFKRRQESNNQADEVAMLRALGCTKNDQARNEYLKNILTDDVKAQDRLNAFTFFYMGDQSNAKFALPFIKENVKEIEKAVVLPAWFQNIFANIAGYLDEEGLKEYETMLTSIQTEYPTAFTAGNSAIASARANIKWGSDKVEQIISVVDDLTPTTTPAPSSSEEPTTETPAPGSATVAFPATLMFLWTALAIILK
;
A
#
# COMPACT_ATOMS: atom_id res chain seq x y z
N MET A 1 0.33 36.50 17.58
CA MET A 1 1.69 36.11 18.05
C MET A 1 1.88 34.60 18.16
N ARG A 2 1.49 33.88 19.24
CA ARG A 2 1.69 32.40 19.33
C ARG A 2 1.13 31.60 18.13
N LEU A 3 0.11 32.15 17.45
CA LEU A 3 -0.44 31.63 16.19
C LEU A 3 0.57 31.65 15.02
N ILE A 4 1.32 32.75 14.84
CA ILE A 4 2.05 33.07 13.60
C ILE A 4 3.22 32.10 13.36
N GLY A 5 3.93 31.69 14.42
CA GLY A 5 5.02 30.73 14.32
C GLY A 5 4.59 29.32 13.88
N VAL A 6 3.34 28.93 14.14
CA VAL A 6 2.79 27.63 13.70
C VAL A 6 2.48 27.67 12.20
N ILE A 7 1.95 28.80 11.69
CA ILE A 7 1.65 28.96 10.26
C ILE A 7 2.90 28.86 9.38
N VAL A 8 4.01 29.49 9.78
CA VAL A 8 5.25 29.46 8.98
C VAL A 8 5.84 28.05 8.89
N LEU A 9 5.67 27.21 9.91
CA LEU A 9 6.10 25.80 9.88
C LEU A 9 5.14 24.92 9.08
N ALA A 10 3.83 25.19 9.15
CA ALA A 10 2.83 24.50 8.34
C ALA A 10 3.00 24.74 6.83
N LEU A 11 3.42 25.94 6.44
CA LEU A 11 3.74 26.31 5.06
C LEU A 11 4.86 25.44 4.46
N VAL A 12 5.88 25.11 5.26
CA VAL A 12 7.00 24.24 4.85
C VAL A 12 6.62 22.75 4.82
N ALA A 13 5.44 22.37 5.36
CA ALA A 13 4.88 21.03 5.21
C ALA A 13 4.06 20.86 3.92
N LEU A 14 3.52 21.96 3.36
CA LEU A 14 2.68 21.94 2.16
C LEU A 14 3.47 21.75 0.85
N THR A 15 4.79 22.01 0.87
CA THR A 15 5.67 21.93 -0.29
C THR A 15 6.16 20.51 -0.66
N TRP A 16 5.81 19.47 0.11
CA TRP A 16 6.18 18.06 -0.18
C TRP A 16 4.98 17.15 -0.50
N ALA A 17 3.80 17.73 -0.79
CA ALA A 17 2.52 17.01 -0.87
C ALA A 17 2.19 16.43 -2.28
N ASP A 18 3.13 15.74 -2.92
CA ASP A 18 2.96 15.09 -4.22
C ASP A 18 3.04 13.55 -4.14
N GLY A 19 2.13 12.97 -3.36
CA GLY A 19 1.87 11.53 -3.36
C GLY A 19 0.47 11.21 -2.82
N PRO A 20 -0.34 10.37 -3.48
CA PRO A 20 -1.58 9.87 -2.88
C PRO A 20 -1.22 9.04 -1.65
N LEU A 21 -1.95 9.20 -0.53
CA LEU A 21 -1.73 8.40 0.67
C LEU A 21 -1.76 6.91 0.32
N PRO A 22 -0.66 6.17 0.49
CA PRO A 22 -0.65 4.78 0.07
C PRO A 22 -1.47 4.00 1.08
N PHE A 23 -2.56 3.43 0.60
CA PHE A 23 -3.21 2.28 1.21
C PHE A 23 -2.73 1.02 0.49
N GLU A 24 -3.21 -0.16 0.87
CA GLU A 24 -2.78 -1.39 0.21
C GLU A 24 -3.68 -1.76 -0.95
N THR A 25 -3.93 -0.78 -1.83
CA THR A 25 -4.07 -1.08 -3.26
C THR A 25 -2.73 -1.66 -3.76
N GLU A 26 -2.77 -2.56 -4.74
CA GLU A 26 -1.55 -2.93 -5.45
C GLU A 26 -1.10 -1.73 -6.29
N ASP A 27 -0.02 -1.07 -5.87
CA ASP A 27 0.55 0.09 -6.56
C ASP A 27 1.20 -0.34 -7.90
N VAL A 28 0.38 -0.67 -8.89
CA VAL A 28 0.80 -0.93 -10.27
C VAL A 28 0.72 0.37 -11.06
N GLU A 29 1.85 1.05 -11.15
CA GLU A 29 1.97 2.32 -11.86
C GLU A 29 1.89 2.16 -13.39
N ILE A 30 1.59 3.27 -14.05
CA ILE A 30 1.33 3.32 -15.50
C ILE A 30 2.65 3.43 -16.27
N LEU A 31 2.99 2.38 -17.02
CA LEU A 31 4.03 2.48 -18.05
C LEU A 31 3.51 3.14 -19.32
N ASN A 32 3.89 4.39 -19.52
CA ASN A 32 3.80 5.06 -20.81
C ASN A 32 4.98 4.63 -21.69
N ALA A 33 4.91 3.41 -22.23
CA ALA A 33 5.73 3.03 -23.37
C ALA A 33 5.27 3.79 -24.62
N GLU A 34 6.20 4.34 -25.41
CA GLU A 34 5.85 4.83 -26.74
C GLU A 34 5.41 3.67 -27.64
N ALA A 35 4.37 3.87 -28.44
CA ALA A 35 3.74 2.83 -29.26
C ALA A 35 4.61 2.40 -30.46
N GLY A 36 5.66 1.62 -30.17
CA GLY A 36 6.46 0.92 -31.17
C GLY A 36 5.68 -0.27 -31.75
N ASP A 37 5.44 -0.25 -33.06
CA ASP A 37 4.71 -1.28 -33.81
C ASP A 37 5.47 -2.63 -33.79
N ASN A 38 5.15 -3.47 -32.79
CA ASN A 38 5.61 -4.84 -32.64
C ASN A 38 4.41 -5.76 -32.38
N ASN A 39 4.24 -6.79 -33.21
CA ASN A 39 2.98 -7.53 -33.30
C ASN A 39 2.86 -8.67 -32.27
N TYR A 40 2.58 -8.31 -31.01
CA TYR A 40 2.38 -9.24 -29.88
C TYR A 40 1.02 -9.97 -29.84
N ARG A 41 0.10 -9.69 -30.78
CA ARG A 41 -1.28 -10.22 -30.74
C ARG A 41 -1.41 -11.52 -31.55
N LEU A 42 -2.18 -12.47 -31.04
CA LEU A 42 -2.51 -13.67 -31.81
C LEU A 42 -3.53 -13.33 -32.90
N PRO A 43 -3.41 -13.86 -34.13
CA PRO A 43 -4.43 -13.71 -35.15
C PRO A 43 -5.76 -14.34 -34.73
N GLU A 44 -6.88 -13.63 -34.92
CA GLU A 44 -8.25 -14.18 -34.78
C GLU A 44 -8.60 -15.12 -35.95
N ASP A 45 -7.68 -16.00 -36.33
CA ASP A 45 -7.81 -16.97 -37.40
C ASP A 45 -8.37 -18.30 -36.90
N LEU A 46 -8.28 -18.54 -35.58
CA LEU A 46 -8.72 -19.73 -34.85
C LEU A 46 -9.51 -19.33 -33.58
N ASP A 47 -10.49 -20.15 -33.17
CA ASP A 47 -11.21 -20.05 -31.88
C ASP A 47 -10.96 -21.31 -31.04
N PRO A 48 -10.30 -21.24 -29.87
CA PRO A 48 -10.05 -22.40 -29.03
C PRO A 48 -11.29 -22.81 -28.22
N ILE A 49 -11.63 -24.08 -28.28
CA ILE A 49 -12.85 -24.66 -27.68
C ILE A 49 -12.55 -25.25 -26.30
N SER A 50 -11.56 -26.14 -26.22
CA SER A 50 -11.24 -26.90 -25.00
C SER A 50 -9.77 -27.30 -24.89
N TYR A 51 -9.33 -27.50 -23.66
CA TYR A 51 -7.99 -27.95 -23.28
C TYR A 51 -8.08 -29.20 -22.39
N ASP A 52 -7.24 -30.20 -22.66
CA ASP A 52 -6.90 -31.26 -21.71
C ASP A 52 -5.42 -31.11 -21.33
N ILE A 53 -5.15 -30.88 -20.04
CA ILE A 53 -3.83 -30.53 -19.50
C ILE A 53 -3.41 -31.61 -18.50
N GLU A 54 -2.29 -32.28 -18.75
CA GLU A 54 -1.69 -33.24 -17.82
C GLU A 54 -0.28 -32.79 -17.40
N ILE A 55 -0.07 -32.62 -16.09
CA ILE A 55 1.16 -32.09 -15.49
C ILE A 55 1.70 -33.04 -14.42
N THR A 56 3.03 -33.29 -14.46
CA THR A 56 3.74 -34.19 -13.56
C THR A 56 4.91 -33.45 -12.88
N PRO A 57 4.72 -32.88 -11.66
CA PRO A 57 5.71 -32.03 -11.02
C PRO A 57 6.78 -32.78 -10.22
N TYR A 58 8.00 -32.25 -10.20
CA TYR A 58 9.15 -32.79 -9.46
C TYR A 58 9.70 -31.74 -8.49
N PHE A 59 9.83 -32.09 -7.21
CA PHE A 59 10.22 -31.15 -6.15
C PHE A 59 11.65 -31.42 -5.67
N THR A 60 11.80 -32.48 -4.87
CA THR A 60 13.03 -32.87 -4.16
C THR A 60 13.70 -34.05 -4.84
N GLU A 61 14.94 -34.37 -4.46
CA GLU A 61 15.64 -35.58 -4.93
C GLU A 61 14.81 -36.85 -4.72
N GLU A 62 14.20 -37.01 -3.54
CA GLU A 62 13.32 -38.13 -3.18
C GLU A 62 12.05 -38.25 -4.04
N THR A 63 11.63 -37.17 -4.71
CA THR A 63 10.39 -37.12 -5.53
C THR A 63 10.65 -36.90 -7.02
N THR A 64 11.92 -36.90 -7.44
CA THR A 64 12.38 -36.64 -8.81
C THR A 64 12.98 -37.93 -9.41
N PRO A 65 12.31 -38.58 -10.38
CA PRO A 65 12.85 -39.78 -11.02
C PRO A 65 14.18 -39.54 -11.74
N PRO A 66 15.07 -40.54 -11.84
CA PRO A 66 16.33 -40.42 -12.57
C PRO A 66 16.14 -39.91 -14.00
N GLY A 67 16.89 -38.87 -14.38
CA GLY A 67 16.78 -38.21 -15.68
C GLY A 67 15.81 -37.02 -15.74
N LYS A 68 15.09 -36.71 -14.66
CA LYS A 68 14.31 -35.46 -14.52
C LYS A 68 15.06 -34.43 -13.66
N SER A 69 14.69 -33.15 -13.80
CA SER A 69 15.23 -32.07 -12.97
C SER A 69 14.38 -31.87 -11.72
N GLN A 70 15.01 -31.49 -10.62
CA GLN A 70 14.29 -30.92 -9.46
C GLN A 70 13.68 -29.57 -9.87
N PHE A 71 12.53 -29.23 -9.28
CA PHE A 71 11.77 -28.01 -9.57
C PHE A 71 11.48 -27.79 -11.07
N SER A 72 11.14 -28.88 -11.77
CA SER A 72 10.56 -28.85 -13.11
C SER A 72 9.30 -29.72 -13.16
N PHE A 73 8.58 -29.69 -14.27
CA PHE A 73 7.45 -30.60 -14.50
C PHE A 73 7.41 -31.08 -15.95
N ASP A 74 7.03 -32.34 -16.16
CA ASP A 74 6.61 -32.80 -17.48
C ASP A 74 5.17 -32.35 -17.73
N GLY A 75 4.88 -31.92 -18.95
CA GLY A 75 3.55 -31.46 -19.35
C GLY A 75 3.12 -32.00 -20.71
N THR A 76 1.85 -32.30 -20.84
CA THR A 76 1.18 -32.45 -22.14
C THR A 76 -0.08 -31.61 -22.16
N VAL A 77 -0.37 -30.99 -23.30
CA VAL A 77 -1.60 -30.24 -23.52
C VAL A 77 -2.21 -30.62 -24.87
N SER A 78 -3.49 -30.96 -24.85
CA SER A 78 -4.31 -31.12 -26.05
C SER A 78 -5.27 -29.95 -26.18
N ILE A 79 -5.11 -29.13 -27.21
CA ILE A 79 -5.97 -27.97 -27.49
C ILE A 79 -6.87 -28.31 -28.67
N VAL A 80 -8.18 -28.26 -28.49
CA VAL A 80 -9.16 -28.31 -29.60
C VAL A 80 -9.48 -26.87 -30.01
N PHE A 81 -9.36 -26.56 -31.31
CA PHE A 81 -9.72 -25.26 -31.86
C PHE A 81 -10.46 -25.38 -33.19
N LYS A 82 -11.22 -24.34 -33.53
CA LYS A 82 -11.98 -24.18 -34.77
C LYS A 82 -11.30 -23.19 -35.70
N VAL A 83 -11.31 -23.45 -37.00
CA VAL A 83 -10.76 -22.55 -38.02
C VAL A 83 -11.79 -21.48 -38.39
N ILE A 84 -11.39 -20.20 -38.31
CA ILE A 84 -12.24 -19.04 -38.61
C ILE A 84 -11.90 -18.42 -39.97
N LYS A 85 -10.61 -18.32 -40.33
CA LYS A 85 -10.16 -17.73 -41.61
C LYS A 85 -9.55 -18.77 -42.58
N PRO A 86 -9.68 -18.58 -43.92
CA PRO A 86 -9.21 -19.54 -44.91
C PRO A 86 -7.70 -19.46 -45.17
N ASN A 87 -7.17 -20.48 -45.86
CA ASN A 87 -5.82 -20.55 -46.41
C ASN A 87 -4.66 -20.60 -45.40
N LEU A 88 -4.94 -20.95 -44.14
CA LEU A 88 -3.92 -21.10 -43.09
C LEU A 88 -3.00 -22.29 -43.42
N ASN A 89 -1.77 -22.01 -43.84
CA ASN A 89 -0.69 -22.99 -44.05
C ASN A 89 0.30 -23.05 -42.86
N SER A 90 0.13 -22.15 -41.91
CA SER A 90 0.76 -22.12 -40.58
C SER A 90 -0.20 -21.41 -39.61
N PHE A 91 0.07 -21.54 -38.32
CA PHE A 91 -0.63 -20.81 -37.26
C PHE A 91 0.27 -20.65 -36.03
N VAL A 92 -0.19 -19.88 -35.03
CA VAL A 92 0.61 -19.50 -33.86
C VAL A 92 -0.22 -19.55 -32.57
N ILE A 93 0.42 -19.95 -31.48
CA ILE A 93 -0.10 -19.87 -30.10
C ILE A 93 0.99 -19.28 -29.18
N HIS A 94 0.65 -18.91 -27.94
CA HIS A 94 1.63 -18.48 -26.94
C HIS A 94 2.32 -19.67 -26.26
N GLU A 95 3.60 -19.51 -25.93
CA GLU A 95 4.43 -20.52 -25.28
C GLU A 95 5.64 -19.87 -24.60
N ASN A 96 5.87 -20.19 -23.31
CA ASN A 96 7.06 -19.77 -22.56
C ASN A 96 7.44 -20.82 -21.51
N VAL A 97 7.55 -22.09 -21.92
CA VAL A 97 7.96 -23.22 -21.10
C VAL A 97 9.47 -23.50 -21.27
N ARG A 98 10.03 -24.45 -20.49
CA ARG A 98 11.48 -24.75 -20.56
C ARG A 98 11.86 -25.34 -21.92
N LEU A 99 11.10 -26.33 -22.40
CA LEU A 99 11.37 -27.06 -23.64
C LEU A 99 10.06 -27.57 -24.25
N VAL A 100 9.87 -27.38 -25.56
CA VAL A 100 8.86 -28.12 -26.34
C VAL A 100 9.54 -29.35 -26.94
N GLU A 101 9.11 -30.55 -26.55
CA GLU A 101 9.67 -31.83 -27.01
C GLU A 101 9.04 -32.31 -28.32
N GLY A 102 7.77 -31.96 -28.57
CA GLY A 102 7.10 -32.33 -29.82
C GLY A 102 5.70 -31.75 -29.97
N VAL A 103 5.28 -31.62 -31.24
CA VAL A 103 4.00 -31.07 -31.66
C VAL A 103 3.34 -32.04 -32.64
N ARG A 104 2.01 -32.28 -32.50
CA ARG A 104 1.22 -33.07 -33.46
C ARG A 104 -0.15 -32.43 -33.66
N LEU A 105 -0.66 -32.47 -34.88
CA LEU A 105 -1.96 -31.93 -35.25
C LEU A 105 -2.86 -33.03 -35.83
N PHE A 106 -4.13 -33.05 -35.45
CA PHE A 106 -5.13 -34.04 -35.88
C PHE A 106 -6.43 -33.33 -36.29
N LYS A 107 -7.19 -33.86 -37.25
CA LYS A 107 -8.60 -33.50 -37.43
C LYS A 107 -9.46 -34.15 -36.33
N THR A 108 -10.41 -33.43 -35.75
CA THR A 108 -11.26 -33.99 -34.67
C THR A 108 -12.26 -35.03 -35.16
N GLU A 109 -12.73 -34.92 -36.41
CA GLU A 109 -13.75 -35.80 -37.01
C GLU A 109 -13.34 -37.29 -37.02
N ASN A 110 -12.06 -37.57 -37.18
CA ASN A 110 -11.56 -38.92 -37.48
C ASN A 110 -10.15 -39.22 -36.92
N ASP A 111 -9.60 -38.35 -36.06
CA ASP A 111 -8.22 -38.42 -35.54
C ASP A 111 -7.12 -38.56 -36.62
N ALA A 112 -7.39 -38.17 -37.86
CA ALA A 112 -6.40 -38.21 -38.93
C ALA A 112 -5.30 -37.17 -38.68
N VAL A 113 -4.05 -37.63 -38.67
CA VAL A 113 -2.85 -36.78 -38.52
C VAL A 113 -2.75 -35.80 -39.69
N VAL A 114 -2.66 -34.51 -39.39
CA VAL A 114 -2.36 -33.46 -40.36
C VAL A 114 -0.84 -33.38 -40.55
N PRO A 115 -0.31 -33.49 -41.78
CA PRO A 115 1.12 -33.38 -42.03
C PRO A 115 1.68 -32.02 -41.62
N LEU A 116 2.73 -32.03 -40.80
CA LEU A 116 3.54 -30.86 -40.44
C LEU A 116 4.84 -30.85 -41.25
N LEU A 117 5.36 -29.65 -41.52
CA LEU A 117 6.51 -29.44 -42.40
C LEU A 117 7.75 -30.22 -41.95
N SER A 118 8.26 -31.10 -42.80
CA SER A 118 9.44 -31.92 -42.50
C SER A 118 10.67 -31.06 -42.24
N GLY A 119 11.38 -31.32 -41.14
CA GLY A 119 12.57 -30.57 -40.71
C GLY A 119 12.29 -29.21 -40.03
N ARG A 120 11.07 -28.68 -40.08
CA ARG A 120 10.65 -27.43 -39.39
C ARG A 120 9.16 -27.49 -39.02
N GLN A 121 8.79 -28.48 -38.21
CA GLN A 121 7.39 -28.69 -37.80
C GLN A 121 6.85 -27.52 -36.96
N PHE A 122 7.72 -26.93 -36.14
CA PHE A 122 7.44 -25.74 -35.35
C PHE A 122 8.68 -24.85 -35.21
N GLU A 123 8.47 -23.62 -34.75
CA GLU A 123 9.48 -22.64 -34.36
C GLU A 123 9.07 -22.01 -33.03
N ARG A 124 10.03 -21.82 -32.13
CA ARG A 124 9.87 -21.04 -30.89
C ARG A 124 10.42 -19.65 -31.13
N ASP A 125 9.61 -18.63 -30.91
CA ASP A 125 9.95 -17.22 -30.96
C ASP A 125 9.89 -16.69 -29.53
N THR A 126 11.06 -16.57 -28.90
CA THR A 126 11.20 -16.26 -27.46
C THR A 126 10.75 -14.85 -27.12
N ASP A 127 10.85 -13.94 -28.09
CA ASP A 127 10.75 -12.50 -27.87
C ASP A 127 9.26 -12.11 -27.82
N HIS A 128 8.45 -12.70 -28.71
CA HIS A 128 6.99 -12.62 -28.68
C HIS A 128 6.34 -13.72 -27.82
N GLN A 129 7.12 -14.69 -27.34
CA GLN A 129 6.66 -15.87 -26.60
C GLN A 129 5.64 -16.68 -27.41
N PHE A 130 5.97 -16.95 -28.68
CA PHE A 130 5.12 -17.65 -29.65
C PHE A 130 5.69 -19.04 -30.02
N LEU A 131 4.81 -20.03 -30.09
CA LEU A 131 5.03 -21.29 -30.79
C LEU A 131 4.32 -21.21 -32.16
N LYS A 132 5.10 -21.17 -33.25
CA LYS A 132 4.60 -21.16 -34.63
C LYS A 132 4.60 -22.59 -35.16
N ILE A 133 3.49 -23.05 -35.73
CA ILE A 133 3.32 -24.41 -36.28
C ILE A 133 3.21 -24.32 -37.80
N TYR A 134 3.99 -25.13 -38.52
CA TYR A 134 4.01 -25.15 -40.00
C TYR A 134 3.40 -26.44 -40.54
N LEU A 135 2.42 -26.31 -41.44
CA LEU A 135 1.83 -27.45 -42.15
C LEU A 135 2.72 -27.85 -43.34
N ASP A 136 2.58 -29.08 -43.83
CA ASP A 136 3.35 -29.54 -44.99
C ASP A 136 2.93 -28.82 -46.29
N THR A 137 3.81 -28.82 -47.28
CA THR A 137 3.69 -28.03 -48.51
C THR A 137 2.40 -28.33 -49.28
N GLY A 138 1.51 -27.33 -49.36
CA GLY A 138 0.20 -27.45 -50.01
C GLY A 138 -0.94 -27.88 -49.08
N THR A 139 -0.67 -28.13 -47.81
CA THR A 139 -1.68 -28.35 -46.76
C THR A 139 -2.20 -27.00 -46.26
N THR A 140 -3.52 -26.89 -46.09
CA THR A 140 -4.16 -25.76 -45.40
C THR A 140 -5.24 -26.25 -44.43
N LEU A 141 -5.61 -25.42 -43.46
CA LEU A 141 -6.73 -25.69 -42.56
C LEU A 141 -8.07 -25.31 -43.22
N GLU A 142 -9.10 -26.13 -42.98
CA GLU A 142 -10.45 -25.99 -43.56
C GLU A 142 -11.35 -25.11 -42.67
N VAL A 143 -11.92 -24.03 -43.23
CA VAL A 143 -12.78 -23.09 -42.48
C VAL A 143 -13.99 -23.79 -41.88
N GLY A 144 -14.25 -23.53 -40.60
CA GLY A 144 -15.34 -24.13 -39.83
C GLY A 144 -15.05 -25.53 -39.29
N ALA A 145 -14.00 -26.20 -39.77
CA ALA A 145 -13.55 -27.48 -39.23
C ALA A 145 -12.77 -27.31 -37.91
N GLU A 146 -12.70 -28.38 -37.14
CA GLU A 146 -12.05 -28.43 -35.83
C GLU A 146 -10.84 -29.36 -35.85
N TYR A 147 -9.78 -28.91 -35.16
CA TYR A 147 -8.49 -29.59 -35.11
C TYR A 147 -8.02 -29.69 -33.66
N LYS A 148 -7.27 -30.75 -33.36
CA LYS A 148 -6.68 -31.03 -32.06
C LYS A 148 -5.15 -30.92 -32.17
N LEU A 149 -4.57 -29.96 -31.48
CA LEU A 149 -3.13 -29.79 -31.33
C LEU A 149 -2.68 -30.48 -30.03
N LEU A 150 -1.78 -31.45 -30.13
CA LEU A 150 -1.06 -32.01 -28.99
C LEU A 150 0.34 -31.38 -28.92
N VAL A 151 0.69 -30.80 -27.77
CA VAL A 151 2.05 -30.36 -27.46
C VAL A 151 2.57 -31.15 -26.25
N ILE A 152 3.79 -31.66 -26.38
CA ILE A 152 4.54 -32.38 -25.32
C ILE A 152 5.71 -31.49 -24.94
N TYR A 153 5.89 -31.22 -23.64
CA TYR A 153 6.81 -30.19 -23.15
C TYR A 153 7.31 -30.44 -21.73
N VAL A 154 8.34 -29.70 -21.35
CA VAL A 154 8.85 -29.60 -19.97
C VAL A 154 8.70 -28.14 -19.53
N GLY A 155 8.15 -27.92 -18.34
CA GLY A 155 8.04 -26.61 -17.69
C GLY A 155 9.00 -26.46 -16.50
N ASN A 156 9.20 -25.23 -16.04
CA ASN A 156 9.94 -24.92 -14.82
C ASN A 156 8.96 -24.66 -13.67
N ILE A 157 9.33 -25.04 -12.45
CA ILE A 157 8.66 -24.56 -11.23
C ILE A 157 9.51 -23.38 -10.74
N ASN A 158 9.08 -22.17 -11.09
CA ASN A 158 9.80 -20.92 -10.87
C ASN A 158 10.09 -20.66 -9.38
N GLU A 159 11.18 -19.94 -9.09
CA GLU A 159 11.70 -19.85 -7.72
C GLU A 159 10.94 -18.87 -6.81
N THR A 160 10.19 -17.93 -7.40
CA THR A 160 9.45 -16.87 -6.68
C THR A 160 8.04 -16.69 -7.28
N PRO A 161 7.05 -16.18 -6.51
CA PRO A 161 5.73 -15.88 -7.06
C PRO A 161 5.75 -14.77 -8.14
N LEU A 162 6.69 -13.83 -8.08
CA LEU A 162 6.77 -12.74 -9.07
C LEU A 162 7.20 -13.19 -10.45
N SER A 163 7.93 -14.29 -10.56
CA SER A 163 8.21 -14.95 -11.83
C SER A 163 6.94 -15.51 -12.50
N ARG A 164 5.82 -15.57 -11.75
CA ARG A 164 4.48 -16.01 -12.16
C ARG A 164 4.52 -17.40 -12.82
N GLY A 165 3.46 -17.78 -13.54
CA GLY A 165 3.35 -19.12 -14.13
C GLY A 165 3.16 -20.17 -13.04
N VAL A 166 3.91 -21.28 -13.13
CA VAL A 166 4.02 -22.28 -12.05
C VAL A 166 5.23 -21.93 -11.18
N PHE A 167 5.05 -21.73 -9.88
CA PHE A 167 6.15 -21.38 -8.96
C PHE A 167 6.13 -22.24 -7.69
N ARG A 168 7.27 -22.32 -6.99
CA ARG A 168 7.43 -23.04 -5.72
C ARG A 168 7.33 -22.09 -4.53
N GLY A 169 6.77 -22.58 -3.44
CA GLY A 169 6.91 -22.01 -2.11
C GLY A 169 7.28 -23.08 -1.09
N ASN A 170 7.60 -22.64 0.12
CA ASN A 170 7.86 -23.56 1.23
C ASN A 170 7.35 -22.96 2.56
N TYR A 171 7.20 -23.79 3.58
CA TYR A 171 6.93 -23.37 4.95
C TYR A 171 7.56 -24.34 5.95
N LYS A 172 7.60 -23.97 7.24
CA LYS A 172 8.00 -24.88 8.32
C LYS A 172 6.77 -25.48 8.98
N ASP A 173 6.72 -26.80 9.12
CA ASP A 173 5.68 -27.47 9.92
C ASP A 173 5.92 -27.38 11.42
N GLU A 174 4.98 -27.92 12.21
CA GLU A 174 5.04 -28.00 13.68
C GLU A 174 6.30 -28.67 14.26
N LYS A 175 7.07 -29.38 13.42
CA LYS A 175 8.28 -30.13 13.77
C LYS A 175 9.54 -29.48 13.19
N GLY A 176 9.42 -28.28 12.62
CA GLY A 176 10.53 -27.55 11.98
C GLY A 176 10.97 -28.12 10.63
N VAL A 177 10.23 -29.08 10.06
CA VAL A 177 10.54 -29.67 8.75
C VAL A 177 10.13 -28.70 7.65
N THR A 178 10.99 -28.52 6.64
CA THR A 178 10.63 -27.72 5.45
C THR A 178 9.66 -28.50 4.59
N ARG A 179 8.46 -27.96 4.41
CA ARG A 179 7.40 -28.47 3.55
C ARG A 179 7.36 -27.67 2.27
N TRP A 180 7.26 -28.34 1.12
CA TRP A 180 7.23 -27.71 -0.19
C TRP A 180 5.83 -27.70 -0.79
N TYR A 181 5.53 -26.64 -1.54
CA TYR A 181 4.34 -26.55 -2.38
C TYR A 181 4.66 -25.90 -3.72
N LEU A 182 3.83 -26.15 -4.72
CA LEU A 182 3.75 -25.35 -5.93
C LEU A 182 2.37 -24.74 -6.04
N ALA A 183 2.31 -23.57 -6.66
CA ALA A 183 1.10 -22.83 -6.96
C ALA A 183 1.21 -22.19 -8.35
N THR A 184 0.10 -21.66 -8.85
CA THR A 184 -0.01 -21.08 -10.20
C THR A 184 -0.56 -19.66 -10.16
N HIS A 185 0.20 -18.70 -10.65
CA HIS A 185 -0.22 -17.31 -10.84
C HIS A 185 -0.18 -16.99 -12.33
N LEU A 186 -1.29 -17.18 -13.06
CA LEU A 186 -1.30 -17.13 -14.53
C LEU A 186 -1.73 -15.78 -15.13
N GLN A 187 -2.29 -14.87 -14.32
CA GLN A 187 -2.63 -13.50 -14.72
C GLN A 187 -1.35 -12.65 -14.97
N PRO A 188 -1.35 -11.68 -15.91
CA PRO A 188 -2.28 -11.53 -17.03
C PRO A 188 -1.93 -12.44 -18.23
N THR A 189 -0.63 -12.73 -18.45
CA THR A 189 -0.12 -13.41 -19.64
C THR A 189 0.90 -14.50 -19.28
N HIS A 190 0.59 -15.32 -18.27
CA HIS A 190 1.50 -16.33 -17.74
C HIS A 190 0.94 -17.76 -17.83
N SER A 191 -0.25 -17.99 -18.42
CA SER A 191 -0.71 -19.37 -18.65
C SER A 191 0.23 -20.12 -19.61
N ARG A 192 0.81 -19.39 -20.58
CA ARG A 192 1.89 -19.82 -21.49
C ARG A 192 3.14 -20.43 -20.81
N GLN A 193 3.37 -20.14 -19.53
CA GLN A 193 4.47 -20.74 -18.72
C GLN A 193 4.06 -22.04 -18.02
N ALA A 194 2.75 -22.24 -17.79
CA ALA A 194 2.20 -23.48 -17.26
C ALA A 194 1.92 -24.49 -18.38
N PHE A 195 1.38 -24.04 -19.51
CA PHE A 195 1.09 -24.85 -20.70
C PHE A 195 1.04 -23.94 -21.96
N PRO A 196 1.52 -24.39 -23.13
CA PRO A 196 1.30 -23.68 -24.39
C PRO A 196 -0.21 -23.44 -24.66
N SER A 197 -0.60 -22.22 -25.00
CA SER A 197 -2.01 -21.80 -25.00
C SER A 197 -2.32 -20.59 -25.88
N PHE A 198 -3.61 -20.34 -26.14
CA PHE A 198 -4.09 -19.07 -26.70
C PHE A 198 -4.20 -18.02 -25.58
N ASP A 199 -3.05 -17.58 -25.05
CA ASP A 199 -2.95 -16.76 -23.82
C ASP A 199 -3.37 -15.27 -24.00
N GLU A 200 -4.63 -15.03 -24.40
CA GLU A 200 -5.34 -13.74 -24.29
C GLU A 200 -6.69 -13.94 -23.57
N PRO A 201 -7.21 -12.95 -22.79
CA PRO A 201 -8.43 -13.13 -22.02
C PRO A 201 -9.69 -13.41 -22.88
N GLY A 202 -9.73 -12.89 -24.10
CA GLY A 202 -10.84 -13.10 -25.04
C GLY A 202 -11.01 -14.53 -25.56
N PHE A 203 -9.93 -15.33 -25.57
CA PHE A 203 -9.90 -16.72 -26.04
C PHE A 203 -10.37 -17.68 -24.94
N LYS A 204 -11.64 -17.57 -24.54
CA LYS A 204 -12.22 -18.46 -23.52
C LYS A 204 -12.37 -19.88 -24.05
N SER A 205 -12.13 -20.87 -23.20
CA SER A 205 -12.28 -22.31 -23.50
C SER A 205 -12.67 -23.10 -22.24
N THR A 206 -13.06 -24.36 -22.38
CA THR A 206 -13.14 -25.28 -21.22
C THR A 206 -11.76 -25.89 -20.92
N PHE A 207 -11.51 -26.26 -19.67
CA PHE A 207 -10.25 -26.87 -19.24
C PHE A 207 -10.52 -28.13 -18.43
N ARG A 208 -9.93 -29.26 -18.84
CA ARG A 208 -9.78 -30.47 -18.04
C ARG A 208 -8.34 -30.52 -17.51
N ILE A 209 -8.19 -30.66 -16.19
CA ILE A 209 -6.90 -30.58 -15.50
C ILE A 209 -6.59 -31.92 -14.86
N THR A 210 -5.38 -32.42 -15.10
CA THR A 210 -4.88 -33.71 -14.63
C THR A 210 -3.51 -33.53 -13.98
N ILE A 211 -3.37 -33.92 -12.72
CA ILE A 211 -2.14 -33.72 -11.94
C ILE A 211 -1.63 -35.06 -11.41
N ASN A 212 -0.41 -35.43 -11.83
CA ASN A 212 0.27 -36.65 -11.39
C ASN A 212 1.22 -36.33 -10.22
N ARG A 213 0.69 -36.03 -9.03
CA ARG A 213 1.50 -35.65 -7.85
C ARG A 213 2.20 -36.84 -7.18
N PRO A 214 3.22 -36.63 -6.33
CA PRO A 214 3.71 -37.66 -5.42
C PRO A 214 2.60 -38.17 -4.48
N THR A 215 2.59 -39.47 -4.19
CA THR A 215 1.60 -40.10 -3.28
C THR A 215 1.78 -39.66 -1.82
N SER A 216 2.98 -39.24 -1.43
CA SER A 216 3.29 -38.70 -0.09
C SER A 216 2.72 -37.31 0.18
N PHE A 217 2.35 -36.56 -0.85
CA PHE A 217 1.82 -35.19 -0.74
C PHE A 217 0.32 -35.19 -0.38
N SER A 218 -0.18 -34.04 0.09
CA SER A 218 -1.63 -33.81 0.24
C SER A 218 -2.36 -33.89 -1.12
N PRO A 219 -3.68 -34.16 -1.13
CA PRO A 219 -4.50 -34.02 -2.34
C PRO A 219 -4.35 -32.64 -3.00
N THR A 220 -4.34 -32.62 -4.33
CA THR A 220 -4.22 -31.39 -5.11
C THR A 220 -5.52 -30.57 -5.04
N TYR A 221 -5.40 -29.25 -5.02
CA TYR A 221 -6.52 -28.33 -5.20
C TYR A 221 -6.44 -27.65 -6.58
N SER A 222 -7.58 -27.37 -7.22
CA SER A 222 -7.68 -26.71 -8.53
C SER A 222 -9.03 -25.98 -8.65
N ASN A 223 -9.35 -25.35 -9.79
CA ASN A 223 -10.61 -24.64 -10.06
C ASN A 223 -11.86 -25.45 -9.65
N MET A 224 -11.99 -26.66 -10.20
CA MET A 224 -13.15 -27.54 -10.01
C MET A 224 -12.88 -28.64 -8.98
N PRO A 225 -13.92 -29.36 -8.49
CA PRO A 225 -13.73 -30.54 -7.67
C PRO A 225 -13.00 -31.67 -8.40
N LEU A 226 -12.35 -32.53 -7.62
CA LEU A 226 -11.75 -33.77 -8.09
C LEU A 226 -12.83 -34.73 -8.63
N GLU A 227 -12.60 -35.34 -9.80
CA GLU A 227 -13.48 -36.36 -10.39
C GLU A 227 -12.96 -37.77 -10.15
N VAL A 228 -11.66 -37.99 -10.34
CA VAL A 228 -11.01 -39.30 -10.21
C VAL A 228 -9.66 -39.15 -9.49
N SER A 229 -9.36 -40.05 -8.57
CA SER A 229 -8.02 -40.22 -8.00
C SER A 229 -7.56 -41.67 -8.22
N LEU A 230 -6.43 -41.84 -8.89
CA LEU A 230 -5.86 -43.15 -9.23
C LEU A 230 -4.47 -43.26 -8.62
N ASN A 231 -4.29 -44.16 -7.65
CA ASN A 231 -2.96 -44.47 -7.14
C ASN A 231 -2.17 -45.28 -8.18
N GLN A 232 -0.94 -44.85 -8.45
CA GLN A 232 0.00 -45.47 -9.40
C GLN A 232 1.33 -45.75 -8.70
N GLY A 233 1.28 -46.21 -7.45
CA GLY A 233 2.44 -46.45 -6.58
C GLY A 233 2.93 -45.15 -5.94
N GLU A 234 4.15 -44.74 -6.27
CA GLU A 234 4.81 -43.53 -5.74
C GLU A 234 4.13 -42.22 -6.19
N ARG A 235 3.25 -42.27 -7.19
CA ARG A 235 2.44 -41.13 -7.67
C ARG A 235 0.95 -41.42 -7.60
N THR A 236 0.16 -40.37 -7.44
CA THR A 236 -1.30 -40.40 -7.52
C THR A 236 -1.74 -39.46 -8.64
N LYS A 237 -2.50 -40.00 -9.59
CA LYS A 237 -3.06 -39.28 -10.74
C LYS A 237 -4.45 -38.75 -10.38
N GLU A 238 -4.55 -37.44 -10.26
CA GLU A 238 -5.75 -36.71 -9.84
C GLU A 238 -6.33 -35.96 -11.05
N ILE A 239 -7.55 -36.34 -11.46
CA ILE A 239 -8.25 -35.78 -12.62
C ILE A 239 -9.41 -34.95 -12.12
N PHE A 240 -9.40 -33.66 -12.41
CA PHE A 240 -10.44 -32.70 -12.04
C PHE A 240 -11.59 -32.70 -13.04
N ARG A 241 -12.75 -32.19 -12.59
CA ARG A 241 -13.89 -31.92 -13.49
C ARG A 241 -13.54 -30.82 -14.47
N GLU A 242 -14.13 -30.88 -15.66
CA GLU A 242 -14.00 -29.83 -16.67
C GLU A 242 -14.57 -28.49 -16.16
N THR A 243 -13.87 -27.39 -16.43
CA THR A 243 -14.31 -26.04 -16.07
C THR A 243 -15.44 -25.52 -16.97
N PRO A 244 -16.14 -24.45 -16.58
CA PRO A 244 -16.89 -23.61 -17.52
C PRO A 244 -16.00 -23.06 -18.64
N ARG A 245 -16.61 -22.50 -19.69
CA ARG A 245 -15.88 -21.72 -20.70
C ARG A 245 -15.34 -20.44 -20.04
N MET A 246 -14.03 -20.38 -19.82
CA MET A 246 -13.32 -19.34 -19.06
C MET A 246 -12.00 -18.98 -19.73
N SER A 247 -11.33 -17.91 -19.28
CA SER A 247 -10.05 -17.46 -19.84
C SER A 247 -8.86 -18.26 -19.29
N ALA A 248 -7.81 -18.48 -20.09
CA ALA A 248 -6.68 -19.34 -19.69
C ALA A 248 -5.91 -18.84 -18.45
N TYR A 249 -5.90 -17.53 -18.20
CA TYR A 249 -5.27 -16.93 -17.02
C TYR A 249 -5.93 -17.30 -15.68
N LEU A 250 -7.15 -17.86 -15.72
CA LEU A 250 -7.93 -18.27 -14.55
C LEU A 250 -7.69 -19.73 -14.14
N VAL A 251 -6.96 -20.51 -14.94
CA VAL A 251 -6.56 -21.88 -14.60
C VAL A 251 -5.66 -21.85 -13.36
N THR A 252 -5.94 -22.70 -12.38
CA THR A 252 -5.13 -22.81 -11.17
C THR A 252 -5.00 -24.24 -10.66
N PHE A 253 -3.84 -24.57 -10.09
CA PHE A 253 -3.62 -25.80 -9.33
C PHE A 253 -2.55 -25.62 -8.24
N HIS A 254 -2.77 -26.25 -7.09
CA HIS A 254 -1.92 -26.17 -5.92
C HIS A 254 -1.58 -27.59 -5.39
N VAL A 255 -0.30 -27.97 -5.49
CA VAL A 255 0.21 -29.30 -5.08
C VAL A 255 1.17 -29.10 -3.91
N SER A 256 0.96 -29.78 -2.78
CA SER A 256 1.71 -29.47 -1.55
C SER A 256 1.93 -30.65 -0.62
N ASP A 257 3.02 -30.58 0.12
CA ASP A 257 3.24 -31.38 1.32
C ASP A 257 2.57 -30.67 2.53
N GLY A 258 1.32 -31.03 2.82
CA GLY A 258 0.66 -30.67 4.07
C GLY A 258 -0.21 -29.40 4.09
N PHE A 259 -0.64 -28.82 2.97
CA PHE A 259 -1.81 -27.92 3.05
C PHE A 259 -3.07 -28.75 3.33
N LYS A 260 -4.05 -28.13 3.99
CA LYS A 260 -5.34 -28.71 4.37
C LYS A 260 -6.45 -27.65 4.31
N VAL A 261 -7.70 -28.08 4.32
CA VAL A 261 -8.83 -27.23 4.69
C VAL A 261 -8.70 -26.93 6.19
N ILE A 262 -8.67 -25.64 6.56
CA ILE A 262 -8.57 -25.17 7.95
C ILE A 262 -9.88 -24.59 8.48
N ALA A 263 -10.84 -24.29 7.60
CA ALA A 263 -12.22 -23.95 7.93
C ALA A 263 -13.13 -24.34 6.75
N ASP A 264 -14.31 -24.89 7.03
CA ASP A 264 -15.29 -25.38 6.06
C ASP A 264 -16.70 -24.95 6.51
N ASN A 265 -17.62 -24.65 5.58
CA ASN A 265 -19.00 -24.28 5.91
C ASN A 265 -19.95 -25.48 6.02
N ASP A 266 -19.46 -26.70 5.78
CA ASP A 266 -20.20 -27.98 5.81
C ASP A 266 -21.36 -28.09 4.79
N ASP A 267 -21.60 -27.08 3.96
CA ASP A 267 -22.62 -27.08 2.91
C ASP A 267 -22.11 -27.81 1.66
N LYS A 268 -22.80 -28.87 1.27
CA LYS A 268 -22.42 -29.73 0.13
C LYS A 268 -23.03 -29.28 -1.21
N GLU A 269 -23.99 -28.36 -1.16
CA GLU A 269 -24.61 -27.75 -2.34
C GLU A 269 -24.02 -26.36 -2.61
N ARG A 270 -23.58 -25.65 -1.55
CA ARG A 270 -22.91 -24.34 -1.62
C ARG A 270 -21.55 -24.31 -0.86
N PRO A 271 -20.58 -25.19 -1.19
CA PRO A 271 -19.35 -25.34 -0.43
C PRO A 271 -18.45 -24.10 -0.48
N TYR A 272 -18.09 -23.60 0.72
CA TYR A 272 -17.20 -22.47 0.95
C TYR A 272 -16.10 -22.87 1.95
N ARG A 273 -14.81 -22.77 1.58
CA ARG A 273 -13.72 -23.42 2.32
C ARG A 273 -12.40 -22.67 2.31
N ILE A 274 -11.84 -22.44 3.49
CA ILE A 274 -10.53 -21.83 3.69
C ILE A 274 -9.45 -22.90 3.76
N LEU A 275 -8.39 -22.76 2.94
CA LEU A 275 -7.25 -23.65 2.87
C LEU A 275 -5.95 -22.92 3.20
N ALA A 276 -5.05 -23.60 3.91
CA ALA A 276 -3.74 -23.08 4.27
C ALA A 276 -2.76 -24.21 4.60
N ARG A 277 -1.52 -23.84 4.92
CA ARG A 277 -0.53 -24.71 5.55
C ARG A 277 -1.08 -25.39 6.82
N SER A 278 -0.61 -26.60 7.10
CA SER A 278 -1.09 -27.45 8.20
C SER A 278 -1.12 -26.80 9.58
N ASN A 279 -0.26 -25.81 9.84
CA ASN A 279 -0.11 -25.09 11.11
C ASN A 279 -0.68 -23.66 11.11
N ALA A 280 -1.67 -23.37 10.25
CA ALA A 280 -2.49 -22.15 10.28
C ALA A 280 -3.93 -22.42 10.78
N GLU A 281 -4.12 -23.49 11.56
CA GLU A 281 -5.44 -23.91 12.05
C GLU A 281 -6.04 -22.88 13.03
N GLY A 282 -7.35 -22.63 12.92
CA GLY A 282 -8.05 -21.57 13.65
C GLY A 282 -8.02 -20.20 12.95
N GLN A 283 -6.95 -19.84 12.25
CA GLN A 283 -6.79 -18.50 11.64
C GLN A 283 -7.76 -18.23 10.45
N GLY A 284 -8.35 -19.28 9.86
CA GLY A 284 -9.30 -19.15 8.74
C GLY A 284 -10.73 -18.76 9.15
N LYS A 285 -11.05 -18.67 10.45
CA LYS A 285 -12.44 -18.52 10.93
C LYS A 285 -13.14 -17.29 10.36
N TYR A 286 -12.50 -16.13 10.38
CA TYR A 286 -13.12 -14.86 9.95
C TYR A 286 -13.43 -14.84 8.46
N ALA A 287 -12.54 -15.34 7.60
CA ALA A 287 -12.76 -15.43 6.16
C ALA A 287 -13.93 -16.38 5.79
N LEU A 288 -14.12 -17.45 6.57
CA LEU A 288 -15.28 -18.34 6.43
C LEU A 288 -16.59 -17.62 6.79
N GLU A 289 -16.58 -16.86 7.89
CA GLU A 289 -17.72 -16.13 8.45
C GLU A 289 -18.28 -15.09 7.46
N ILE A 290 -17.40 -14.28 6.85
CA ILE A 290 -17.80 -13.21 5.91
C ILE A 290 -18.17 -13.73 4.52
N GLY A 291 -17.51 -14.79 4.05
CA GLY A 291 -17.48 -15.11 2.63
C GLY A 291 -18.78 -15.74 2.08
N THR A 292 -19.48 -16.50 2.92
CA THR A 292 -20.78 -17.09 2.53
C THR A 292 -21.88 -16.02 2.40
N PRO A 293 -22.09 -15.10 3.37
CA PRO A 293 -22.98 -13.95 3.21
C PRO A 293 -22.73 -13.12 1.93
N ILE A 294 -21.49 -12.72 1.67
CA ILE A 294 -21.13 -11.91 0.50
C ILE A 294 -21.43 -12.64 -0.82
N THR A 295 -21.09 -13.94 -0.90
CA THR A 295 -21.37 -14.78 -2.09
C THR A 295 -22.88 -14.87 -2.39
N ASN A 296 -23.70 -14.96 -1.34
CA ASN A 296 -25.16 -14.99 -1.48
C ASN A 296 -25.72 -13.62 -1.88
N TRP A 297 -25.28 -12.53 -1.26
CA TRP A 297 -25.74 -11.18 -1.62
C TRP A 297 -25.41 -10.83 -3.08
N LEU A 298 -24.20 -11.14 -3.55
CA LEU A 298 -23.82 -10.94 -4.96
C LEU A 298 -24.70 -11.78 -5.91
N SER A 299 -25.03 -13.01 -5.52
CA SER A 299 -25.92 -13.90 -6.29
C SER A 299 -27.32 -13.31 -6.45
N ASP A 300 -27.89 -12.76 -5.37
CA ASP A 300 -29.22 -12.16 -5.38
C ASP A 300 -29.23 -10.79 -6.09
N TYR A 301 -28.26 -9.91 -5.79
CA TYR A 301 -28.18 -8.56 -6.36
C TYR A 301 -27.92 -8.58 -7.88
N LEU A 302 -27.07 -9.49 -8.35
CA LEU A 302 -26.78 -9.68 -9.78
C LEU A 302 -27.77 -10.65 -10.47
N LYS A 303 -28.73 -11.21 -9.72
CA LYS A 303 -29.81 -12.10 -10.17
C LYS A 303 -29.30 -13.36 -10.92
N ILE A 304 -28.07 -13.78 -10.63
CA ILE A 304 -27.38 -14.94 -11.23
C ILE A 304 -26.64 -15.66 -10.11
N ASP A 305 -27.18 -16.78 -9.63
CA ASP A 305 -26.57 -17.54 -8.54
C ASP A 305 -25.23 -18.18 -8.93
N TYR A 306 -24.22 -17.99 -8.09
CA TYR A 306 -22.87 -18.52 -8.33
C TYR A 306 -22.85 -20.03 -8.56
N TYR A 307 -23.47 -20.81 -7.69
CA TYR A 307 -23.43 -22.26 -7.75
C TYR A 307 -24.30 -22.82 -8.90
N SER A 308 -25.24 -22.03 -9.42
CA SER A 308 -25.98 -22.31 -10.65
C SER A 308 -25.18 -22.09 -11.95
N MET A 309 -24.09 -21.30 -11.93
CA MET A 309 -23.27 -21.01 -13.13
C MET A 309 -22.63 -22.28 -13.71
N ALA A 310 -22.33 -23.27 -12.87
CA ALA A 310 -21.72 -24.51 -13.33
C ALA A 310 -22.01 -25.69 -12.42
N LYS A 311 -22.23 -26.85 -13.02
CA LYS A 311 -22.45 -28.09 -12.26
C LYS A 311 -21.20 -28.44 -11.47
N TYR A 312 -21.37 -28.65 -10.16
CA TYR A 312 -20.29 -28.92 -9.20
C TYR A 312 -19.30 -27.74 -9.00
N LEU A 313 -19.72 -26.49 -9.22
CA LEU A 313 -18.88 -25.35 -8.84
C LEU A 313 -18.69 -25.30 -7.32
N LYS A 314 -17.51 -24.85 -6.87
CA LYS A 314 -17.13 -24.74 -5.46
C LYS A 314 -16.50 -23.38 -5.19
N ASN A 315 -16.52 -22.91 -3.94
CA ASN A 315 -15.93 -21.64 -3.55
C ASN A 315 -14.78 -21.87 -2.56
N ASP A 316 -13.62 -22.29 -3.05
CA ASP A 316 -12.42 -22.44 -2.21
C ASP A 316 -11.60 -21.12 -2.16
N GLN A 317 -10.94 -20.86 -1.03
CA GLN A 317 -10.03 -19.74 -0.79
C GLN A 317 -8.74 -20.26 -0.16
N ILE A 318 -7.58 -20.02 -0.78
CA ILE A 318 -6.30 -20.56 -0.30
C ILE A 318 -5.30 -19.45 0.07
N ALA A 319 -4.79 -19.51 1.30
CA ALA A 319 -3.77 -18.61 1.83
C ALA A 319 -2.37 -19.14 1.51
N SER A 320 -1.57 -18.38 0.75
CA SER A 320 -0.20 -18.73 0.36
C SER A 320 0.83 -17.88 1.10
N PRO A 321 1.83 -18.48 1.78
CA PRO A 321 2.96 -17.77 2.41
C PRO A 321 3.69 -16.80 1.47
N TYR A 322 3.78 -17.17 0.19
CA TYR A 322 4.35 -16.36 -0.89
C TYR A 322 3.30 -16.19 -1.99
N TRP A 323 2.88 -14.95 -2.28
CA TRP A 323 1.94 -14.63 -3.35
C TRP A 323 2.34 -13.30 -4.01
N ALA A 324 2.21 -13.15 -5.33
CA ALA A 324 2.72 -11.97 -6.05
C ALA A 324 1.90 -10.70 -5.79
N SER A 325 0.63 -10.89 -5.46
CA SER A 325 -0.42 -9.88 -5.32
C SER A 325 -1.04 -9.94 -3.93
N GLY A 326 -2.07 -9.13 -3.65
CA GLY A 326 -2.95 -9.30 -2.50
C GLY A 326 -3.78 -10.57 -2.62
N ALA A 327 -4.44 -10.76 -3.77
CA ALA A 327 -5.18 -11.97 -4.12
C ALA A 327 -5.22 -12.19 -5.65
N THR A 328 -5.95 -13.19 -6.14
CA THR A 328 -6.16 -13.51 -7.57
C THR A 328 -7.40 -14.39 -7.75
N GLU A 329 -8.22 -14.09 -8.76
CA GLU A 329 -9.65 -14.42 -8.80
C GLU A 329 -10.00 -15.83 -9.29
N ASN A 330 -9.00 -16.72 -9.35
CA ASN A 330 -9.02 -17.96 -10.13
C ASN A 330 -10.31 -18.77 -9.88
N TRP A 331 -11.10 -18.97 -10.93
CA TRP A 331 -12.51 -19.34 -10.79
C TRP A 331 -12.70 -20.66 -10.02
N GLY A 332 -13.15 -20.57 -8.78
CA GLY A 332 -13.43 -21.70 -7.87
C GLY A 332 -12.31 -22.08 -6.89
N LEU A 333 -11.12 -21.47 -6.99
CA LEU A 333 -10.03 -21.57 -6.00
C LEU A 333 -9.28 -20.23 -5.97
N VAL A 334 -9.86 -19.23 -5.30
CA VAL A 334 -9.25 -17.90 -5.17
C VAL A 334 -8.00 -18.00 -4.31
N THR A 335 -6.90 -17.39 -4.72
CA THR A 335 -5.64 -17.45 -3.96
C THR A 335 -5.29 -16.09 -3.37
N TYR A 336 -4.85 -16.09 -2.10
CA TYR A 336 -4.55 -14.90 -1.31
C TYR A 336 -3.12 -14.94 -0.77
N ARG A 337 -2.50 -13.77 -0.63
CA ARG A 337 -1.40 -13.55 0.34
C ARG A 337 -1.91 -13.95 1.74
N GLU A 338 -1.15 -14.62 2.61
CA GLU A 338 -1.65 -15.05 3.94
C GLU A 338 -2.38 -13.95 4.72
N LEU A 339 -1.85 -12.72 4.69
CA LEU A 339 -2.50 -11.53 5.24
C LEU A 339 -3.96 -11.34 4.80
N ARG A 340 -4.25 -11.49 3.51
CA ARG A 340 -5.56 -11.12 2.95
C ARG A 340 -6.66 -12.14 3.23
N LEU A 341 -6.36 -13.19 4.01
CA LEU A 341 -7.32 -14.25 4.36
C LEU A 341 -7.22 -14.72 5.82
N LEU A 342 -6.04 -14.70 6.44
CA LEU A 342 -5.82 -15.25 7.79
C LEU A 342 -5.97 -14.18 8.88
N TYR A 343 -6.77 -14.48 9.90
CA TYR A 343 -7.09 -13.60 11.01
C TYR A 343 -6.77 -14.26 12.36
N GLU A 344 -6.03 -13.56 13.22
CA GLU A 344 -5.75 -13.98 14.59
C GLU A 344 -6.18 -12.90 15.57
N GLU A 345 -7.04 -13.25 16.52
CA GLU A 345 -7.66 -12.30 17.45
C GLU A 345 -6.62 -11.76 18.47
N GLY A 346 -6.54 -10.43 18.58
CA GLY A 346 -5.53 -9.74 19.39
C GLY A 346 -4.26 -9.33 18.62
N GLU A 347 -3.90 -10.05 17.56
CA GLU A 347 -2.73 -9.74 16.73
C GLU A 347 -3.11 -9.02 15.41
N THR A 348 -4.18 -9.46 14.72
CA THR A 348 -4.63 -8.81 13.48
C THR A 348 -5.31 -7.46 13.73
N ASN A 349 -4.86 -6.48 12.96
CA ASN A 349 -5.32 -5.09 12.93
C ASN A 349 -6.79 -4.94 12.50
N ALA A 350 -7.51 -3.87 12.88
CA ALA A 350 -8.88 -3.67 12.39
C ALA A 350 -8.93 -3.05 10.98
N VAL A 351 -7.95 -2.23 10.57
CA VAL A 351 -7.75 -1.86 9.16
C VAL A 351 -7.48 -3.11 8.33
N ASP A 352 -6.64 -4.02 8.83
CA ASP A 352 -6.25 -5.21 8.05
C ASP A 352 -7.33 -6.31 8.12
N LYS A 353 -8.12 -6.38 9.20
CA LYS A 353 -9.36 -7.16 9.28
C LYS A 353 -10.40 -6.63 8.29
N LEU A 354 -10.54 -5.31 8.19
CA LEU A 354 -11.39 -4.70 7.17
C LEU A 354 -10.87 -5.01 5.76
N SER A 355 -9.55 -4.96 5.54
CA SER A 355 -8.91 -5.34 4.27
C SER A 355 -9.12 -6.82 3.91
N ILE A 356 -9.08 -7.75 4.88
CA ILE A 356 -9.51 -9.15 4.67
C ILE A 356 -10.99 -9.18 4.23
N GLY A 357 -11.83 -8.37 4.87
CA GLY A 357 -13.23 -8.15 4.51
C GLY A 357 -13.43 -7.72 3.06
N THR A 358 -12.86 -6.56 2.70
CA THR A 358 -13.05 -5.94 1.38
C THR A 358 -12.40 -6.77 0.28
N ILE A 359 -11.15 -7.23 0.44
CA ILE A 359 -10.49 -8.04 -0.60
C ILE A 359 -11.19 -9.41 -0.77
N THR A 360 -11.75 -10.00 0.30
CA THR A 360 -12.66 -11.15 0.10
C THR A 360 -13.86 -10.77 -0.77
N ALA A 361 -14.52 -9.62 -0.55
CA ALA A 361 -15.62 -9.17 -1.41
C ALA A 361 -15.20 -8.86 -2.86
N HIS A 362 -14.01 -8.29 -3.07
CA HIS A 362 -13.41 -8.01 -4.39
C HIS A 362 -13.28 -9.30 -5.22
N GLU A 363 -12.62 -10.31 -4.65
CA GLU A 363 -12.41 -11.63 -5.27
C GLU A 363 -13.71 -12.43 -5.47
N LEU A 364 -14.69 -12.22 -4.59
CA LEU A 364 -16.02 -12.80 -4.77
C LEU A 364 -16.78 -12.11 -5.92
N ALA A 365 -16.66 -10.80 -6.10
CA ALA A 365 -17.31 -10.07 -7.19
C ALA A 365 -16.75 -10.46 -8.58
N HIS A 366 -15.45 -10.72 -8.68
CA HIS A 366 -14.82 -11.20 -9.91
C HIS A 366 -15.43 -12.48 -10.48
N LYS A 367 -16.12 -13.31 -9.68
CA LYS A 367 -16.88 -14.49 -10.14
C LYS A 367 -17.91 -14.13 -11.22
N TRP A 368 -18.45 -12.92 -11.19
CA TRP A 368 -19.25 -12.34 -12.27
C TRP A 368 -18.37 -11.50 -13.21
N PHE A 369 -17.59 -10.56 -12.67
CA PHE A 369 -16.83 -9.55 -13.43
C PHE A 369 -15.32 -9.86 -13.50
N GLY A 370 -14.95 -10.72 -14.43
CA GLY A 370 -13.59 -11.23 -14.63
C GLY A 370 -13.63 -12.70 -15.05
N ASN A 371 -14.47 -13.49 -14.37
CA ASN A 371 -14.66 -14.91 -14.60
C ASN A 371 -15.81 -15.22 -15.58
N LEU A 372 -17.07 -14.99 -15.17
CA LEU A 372 -18.24 -15.27 -16.00
C LEU A 372 -18.23 -14.44 -17.29
N ILE A 373 -18.03 -13.12 -17.15
CA ILE A 373 -17.70 -12.20 -18.24
C ILE A 373 -16.28 -11.67 -18.04
N THR A 374 -15.58 -11.31 -19.10
CA THR A 374 -14.19 -10.79 -19.05
C THR A 374 -14.01 -9.76 -20.15
N CYS A 375 -13.11 -8.79 -20.00
CA CYS A 375 -12.69 -7.95 -21.13
C CYS A 375 -12.21 -8.80 -22.34
N ARG A 376 -12.49 -8.37 -23.58
CA ARG A 376 -11.92 -9.03 -24.80
C ARG A 376 -10.39 -8.98 -24.77
N TRP A 377 -9.85 -7.86 -24.31
CA TRP A 377 -8.44 -7.59 -24.24
C TRP A 377 -8.14 -6.65 -23.07
N TRP A 378 -6.88 -6.59 -22.66
CA TRP A 378 -6.44 -5.86 -21.48
C TRP A 378 -6.60 -4.34 -21.60
N ASP A 379 -6.82 -3.81 -22.81
CA ASP A 379 -7.19 -2.41 -23.06
C ASP A 379 -8.50 -1.98 -22.35
N ASN A 380 -9.30 -2.95 -21.91
CA ASN A 380 -10.56 -2.76 -21.18
C ASN A 380 -10.57 -3.48 -19.82
N VAL A 381 -9.41 -3.65 -19.17
CA VAL A 381 -9.30 -4.38 -17.88
C VAL A 381 -10.17 -3.79 -16.76
N TRP A 382 -10.55 -2.50 -16.84
CA TRP A 382 -11.51 -1.86 -15.93
C TRP A 382 -12.90 -2.55 -15.89
N ILE A 383 -13.28 -3.32 -16.92
CA ILE A 383 -14.50 -4.15 -16.92
C ILE A 383 -14.41 -5.31 -15.90
N ASN A 384 -13.19 -5.74 -15.55
CA ASN A 384 -12.94 -6.64 -14.44
C ASN A 384 -12.75 -5.83 -13.15
N GLU A 385 -11.64 -5.06 -13.08
CA GLU A 385 -11.13 -4.46 -11.85
C GLU A 385 -12.04 -3.38 -11.27
N GLY A 386 -12.63 -2.54 -12.12
CA GLY A 386 -13.51 -1.44 -11.68
C GLY A 386 -14.84 -1.95 -11.12
N PHE A 387 -15.33 -3.08 -11.63
CA PHE A 387 -16.51 -3.76 -11.10
C PHE A 387 -16.23 -4.48 -9.78
N ALA A 388 -15.11 -5.20 -9.70
CA ALA A 388 -14.68 -5.82 -8.45
C ALA A 388 -14.43 -4.78 -7.35
N SER A 389 -13.73 -3.68 -7.69
CA SER A 389 -13.53 -2.49 -6.84
C SER A 389 -14.81 -1.82 -6.36
N TYR A 390 -15.87 -1.80 -7.18
CA TYR A 390 -17.18 -1.29 -6.76
C TYR A 390 -17.81 -2.24 -5.74
N PHE A 391 -17.90 -3.53 -6.06
CA PHE A 391 -18.54 -4.51 -5.19
C PHE A 391 -17.74 -4.86 -3.93
N GLU A 392 -16.42 -4.64 -3.92
CA GLU A 392 -15.53 -4.71 -2.76
C GLU A 392 -16.13 -3.96 -1.55
N TYR A 393 -16.64 -2.74 -1.76
CA TYR A 393 -17.24 -1.93 -0.69
C TYR A 393 -18.75 -2.18 -0.58
N PHE A 394 -19.49 -2.20 -1.69
CA PHE A 394 -20.95 -2.28 -1.62
C PHE A 394 -21.50 -3.68 -1.25
N ALA A 395 -20.84 -4.77 -1.63
CA ALA A 395 -21.24 -6.11 -1.22
C ALA A 395 -20.83 -6.42 0.23
N MET A 396 -19.65 -5.95 0.66
CA MET A 396 -19.22 -6.05 2.05
C MET A 396 -20.11 -5.21 2.98
N HIS A 397 -20.44 -3.96 2.59
CA HIS A 397 -21.41 -3.13 3.31
C HIS A 397 -22.78 -3.81 3.42
N ALA A 398 -23.32 -4.36 2.32
CA ALA A 398 -24.65 -4.97 2.36
C ALA A 398 -24.72 -6.28 3.17
N ALA A 399 -23.58 -6.96 3.36
CA ALA A 399 -23.46 -8.10 4.28
C ALA A 399 -23.21 -7.67 5.74
N TYR A 400 -22.49 -6.56 5.95
CA TYR A 400 -22.07 -6.03 7.26
C TYR A 400 -22.24 -4.50 7.33
N PRO A 401 -23.47 -3.97 7.46
CA PRO A 401 -23.75 -2.53 7.34
C PRO A 401 -23.11 -1.67 8.43
N GLU A 402 -22.82 -2.26 9.59
CA GLU A 402 -22.10 -1.62 10.69
C GLU A 402 -20.65 -1.23 10.33
N LEU A 403 -20.15 -1.70 9.18
CA LEU A 403 -18.86 -1.32 8.65
C LEU A 403 -18.86 -0.02 7.84
N GLU A 404 -20.02 0.57 7.50
CA GLU A 404 -20.14 1.91 6.88
C GLU A 404 -19.22 2.12 5.63
N LEU A 405 -19.00 1.05 4.86
CA LEU A 405 -18.09 1.05 3.70
C LEU A 405 -18.60 1.89 2.51
N ASP A 406 -19.92 2.04 2.34
CA ASP A 406 -20.53 2.91 1.34
C ASP A 406 -20.13 4.40 1.50
N ASP A 407 -19.91 4.81 2.75
CA ASP A 407 -19.42 6.12 3.17
C ASP A 407 -17.91 6.27 2.89
N GLN A 408 -17.14 5.21 3.14
CA GLN A 408 -15.68 5.19 2.94
C GLN A 408 -15.27 5.18 1.47
N PHE A 409 -16.07 4.56 0.60
CA PHE A 409 -15.80 4.45 -0.85
C PHE A 409 -15.52 5.81 -1.51
N ASN A 410 -16.18 6.88 -1.04
CA ASN A 410 -15.92 8.25 -1.49
C ASN A 410 -14.45 8.66 -1.33
N ILE A 411 -13.86 8.43 -0.16
CA ILE A 411 -12.47 8.77 0.12
C ILE A 411 -11.54 7.78 -0.60
N MET A 412 -11.85 6.49 -0.53
CA MET A 412 -10.95 5.42 -1.00
C MET A 412 -10.88 5.31 -2.53
N TYR A 413 -11.96 5.60 -3.27
CA TYR A 413 -12.05 5.42 -4.72
C TYR A 413 -12.29 6.74 -5.47
N VAL A 414 -13.25 7.57 -5.04
CA VAL A 414 -13.56 8.83 -5.77
C VAL A 414 -12.43 9.84 -5.63
N GLN A 415 -11.98 10.13 -4.41
CA GLN A 415 -10.88 11.09 -4.19
C GLN A 415 -9.54 10.54 -4.72
N SER A 416 -9.29 9.24 -4.60
CA SER A 416 -8.13 8.56 -5.24
C SER A 416 -8.14 8.70 -6.77
N ALA A 417 -9.29 8.52 -7.42
CA ALA A 417 -9.45 8.73 -8.86
C ALA A 417 -9.21 10.20 -9.25
N LEU A 418 -9.78 11.15 -8.50
CA LEU A 418 -9.54 12.58 -8.70
C LEU A 418 -8.06 12.96 -8.48
N SER A 419 -7.33 12.27 -7.61
CA SER A 419 -5.89 12.47 -7.47
C SER A 419 -5.13 11.95 -8.69
N ALA A 420 -5.29 10.67 -9.03
CA ALA A 420 -4.54 10.01 -10.11
C ALA A 420 -4.81 10.62 -11.50
N ASP A 421 -6.07 10.97 -11.78
CA ASP A 421 -6.50 11.46 -13.09
C ASP A 421 -6.32 12.98 -13.28
N SER A 422 -5.73 13.67 -12.30
CA SER A 422 -5.37 15.11 -12.39
C SER A 422 -4.02 15.38 -13.08
N ALA A 423 -3.26 14.32 -13.35
CA ALA A 423 -1.95 14.40 -13.99
C ALA A 423 -2.06 14.66 -15.51
N THR A 424 -1.01 15.26 -16.09
CA THR A 424 -0.85 15.39 -17.54
C THR A 424 -0.57 14.04 -18.23
N SER A 425 0.00 13.08 -17.49
CA SER A 425 0.35 11.73 -17.93
C SER A 425 -0.72 10.66 -17.68
N THR A 426 -1.92 11.06 -17.21
CA THR A 426 -3.07 10.16 -17.04
C THR A 426 -3.56 9.60 -18.40
N ARG A 427 -4.40 8.57 -18.36
CA ARG A 427 -4.99 7.90 -19.52
C ARG A 427 -6.51 7.78 -19.38
N ALA A 428 -7.17 7.47 -20.48
CA ALA A 428 -8.57 7.05 -20.50
C ALA A 428 -8.78 5.68 -19.83
N LEU A 429 -10.03 5.33 -19.51
CA LEU A 429 -10.38 4.01 -18.96
C LEU A 429 -10.10 2.90 -19.98
N GLN A 430 -10.49 3.13 -21.24
CA GLN A 430 -10.04 2.31 -22.37
C GLN A 430 -8.76 2.89 -22.97
N HIS A 431 -7.68 2.12 -22.98
CA HIS A 431 -6.39 2.53 -23.57
C HIS A 431 -5.63 1.33 -24.14
N THR A 432 -5.16 1.44 -25.37
CA THR A 432 -4.48 0.34 -26.10
C THR A 432 -3.20 -0.10 -25.41
N VAL A 433 -3.00 -1.42 -25.31
CA VAL A 433 -1.79 -2.09 -24.79
C VAL A 433 -1.51 -3.33 -25.63
N ASN A 434 -0.25 -3.77 -25.80
CA ASN A 434 0.08 -4.93 -26.64
C ASN A 434 1.03 -5.93 -25.97
N SER A 435 2.17 -5.45 -25.50
CA SER A 435 3.20 -6.23 -24.81
C SER A 435 2.78 -6.61 -23.37
N PRO A 436 3.35 -7.69 -22.79
CA PRO A 436 3.11 -8.06 -21.38
C PRO A 436 3.40 -6.91 -20.39
N THR A 437 4.37 -6.06 -20.74
CA THR A 437 4.81 -4.90 -19.97
C THR A 437 3.74 -3.79 -19.93
N GLU A 438 3.20 -3.39 -21.09
CA GLU A 438 2.09 -2.42 -21.17
C GLU A 438 0.81 -2.98 -20.53
N VAL A 439 0.51 -4.26 -20.80
CA VAL A 439 -0.63 -4.99 -20.21
C VAL A 439 -0.56 -4.94 -18.68
N THR A 440 0.61 -5.17 -18.09
CA THR A 440 0.78 -5.10 -16.63
C THR A 440 0.61 -3.68 -16.11
N GLY A 441 1.18 -2.67 -16.78
CA GLY A 441 0.97 -1.25 -16.44
C GLY A 441 -0.48 -0.75 -16.57
N HIS A 442 -1.39 -1.57 -17.10
CA HIS A 442 -2.82 -1.25 -17.21
C HIS A 442 -3.64 -1.59 -15.95
N PHE A 443 -3.07 -2.34 -14.99
CA PHE A 443 -3.69 -2.65 -13.69
C PHE A 443 -3.58 -1.50 -12.67
N SER A 444 -3.65 -0.25 -13.14
CA SER A 444 -3.42 0.95 -12.32
C SER A 444 -4.70 1.55 -11.73
N GLY A 445 -4.55 2.52 -10.82
CA GLY A 445 -5.67 3.24 -10.17
C GLY A 445 -6.69 3.92 -11.11
N ILE A 446 -6.41 4.05 -12.40
CA ILE A 446 -7.43 4.42 -13.39
C ILE A 446 -8.40 3.24 -13.63
N SER A 447 -7.91 2.02 -13.80
CA SER A 447 -8.74 0.82 -13.98
C SER A 447 -9.54 0.46 -12.71
N TYR A 448 -8.93 0.59 -11.53
CA TYR A 448 -9.57 0.34 -10.23
C TYR A 448 -10.43 1.55 -9.80
N SER A 449 -9.80 2.66 -9.39
CA SER A 449 -10.47 3.80 -8.75
C SER A 449 -11.37 4.61 -9.68
N LYS A 450 -10.90 5.01 -10.88
CA LYS A 450 -11.77 5.72 -11.86
C LYS A 450 -12.85 4.78 -12.40
N GLY A 451 -12.54 3.50 -12.62
CA GLY A 451 -13.50 2.48 -13.03
C GLY A 451 -14.67 2.31 -12.05
N ALA A 452 -14.37 2.11 -10.76
CA ALA A 452 -15.39 1.98 -9.73
C ALA A 452 -16.17 3.28 -9.49
N SER A 453 -15.49 4.43 -9.53
CA SER A 453 -16.13 5.75 -9.39
C SER A 453 -17.06 6.07 -10.54
N PHE A 454 -16.76 5.59 -11.76
CA PHE A 454 -17.64 5.69 -12.92
C PHE A 454 -18.92 4.86 -12.72
N LEU A 455 -18.82 3.66 -12.13
CA LEU A 455 -19.99 2.86 -11.76
C LEU A 455 -20.83 3.54 -10.67
N LEU A 456 -20.22 4.16 -9.67
CA LEU A 456 -20.95 4.96 -8.66
C LEU A 456 -21.67 6.16 -9.29
N MET A 457 -21.00 6.90 -10.17
CA MET A 457 -21.60 8.03 -10.88
C MET A 457 -22.76 7.57 -11.77
N LEU A 458 -22.64 6.43 -12.45
CA LEU A 458 -23.73 5.83 -13.21
C LEU A 458 -24.91 5.43 -12.33
N LYS A 459 -24.65 4.81 -11.16
CA LYS A 459 -25.68 4.42 -10.17
C LYS A 459 -26.56 5.58 -9.73
N HIS A 460 -25.97 6.77 -9.54
CA HIS A 460 -26.70 7.97 -9.11
C HIS A 460 -27.19 8.86 -10.28
N LEU A 461 -26.66 8.66 -11.49
CA LEU A 461 -27.20 9.24 -12.73
C LEU A 461 -28.54 8.60 -13.11
N VAL A 462 -28.65 7.27 -12.98
CA VAL A 462 -29.92 6.52 -13.10
C VAL A 462 -30.50 6.25 -11.69
N SER A 463 -31.52 5.39 -11.58
CA SER A 463 -31.95 4.84 -10.29
C SER A 463 -31.24 3.53 -9.95
N ASP A 464 -31.13 3.17 -8.68
CA ASP A 464 -30.56 1.89 -8.21
C ASP A 464 -31.17 0.66 -8.92
N ASP A 465 -32.49 0.64 -9.12
CA ASP A 465 -33.18 -0.42 -9.88
C ASP A 465 -32.73 -0.46 -11.36
N THR A 466 -32.60 0.72 -11.99
CA THR A 466 -32.14 0.85 -13.39
C THR A 466 -30.68 0.39 -13.52
N PHE A 467 -29.83 0.77 -12.56
CA PHE A 467 -28.43 0.36 -12.48
C PHE A 467 -28.29 -1.16 -12.31
N GLN A 468 -28.97 -1.74 -11.32
CA GLN A 468 -28.97 -3.20 -11.10
C GLN A 468 -29.50 -3.95 -12.33
N GLN A 469 -30.56 -3.44 -12.98
CA GLN A 469 -31.09 -4.06 -14.18
C GLN A 469 -30.16 -3.92 -15.40
N ALA A 470 -29.39 -2.83 -15.51
CA ALA A 470 -28.32 -2.70 -16.50
C ALA A 470 -27.20 -3.72 -16.26
N LEU A 471 -26.78 -3.92 -15.00
CA LEU A 471 -25.74 -4.91 -14.67
C LEU A 471 -26.20 -6.35 -14.95
N TYR A 472 -27.46 -6.69 -14.62
CA TYR A 472 -28.06 -7.96 -15.02
C TYR A 472 -28.11 -8.10 -16.55
N ASN A 473 -28.60 -7.08 -17.27
CA ASN A 473 -28.70 -7.10 -18.73
C ASN A 473 -27.32 -7.35 -19.39
N PHE A 474 -26.26 -6.76 -18.85
CA PHE A 474 -24.88 -6.93 -19.32
C PHE A 474 -24.34 -8.35 -19.03
N LEU A 475 -24.53 -8.86 -17.81
CA LEU A 475 -24.09 -10.21 -17.43
C LEU A 475 -24.85 -11.30 -18.20
N ASP A 476 -26.17 -11.14 -18.40
CA ASP A 476 -27.04 -12.13 -19.04
C ASP A 476 -26.74 -12.28 -20.55
N ASP A 477 -26.41 -11.17 -21.24
CA ASP A 477 -25.96 -11.20 -22.65
C ASP A 477 -24.53 -11.76 -22.79
N ARG A 478 -23.62 -11.42 -21.87
CA ARG A 478 -22.17 -11.70 -22.02
C ARG A 478 -21.67 -12.96 -21.31
N LYS A 479 -22.51 -13.67 -20.54
CA LYS A 479 -22.11 -14.85 -19.76
C LYS A 479 -21.35 -15.90 -20.58
N TYR A 480 -20.22 -16.37 -20.03
CA TYR A 480 -19.25 -17.28 -20.64
C TYR A 480 -18.55 -16.74 -21.91
N GLN A 481 -18.73 -15.47 -22.24
CA GLN A 481 -18.09 -14.76 -23.35
C GLN A 481 -17.11 -13.69 -22.82
N HIS A 482 -16.48 -12.98 -23.76
CA HIS A 482 -15.84 -11.71 -23.49
C HIS A 482 -16.77 -10.51 -23.77
N ALA A 483 -16.37 -9.34 -23.28
CA ALA A 483 -17.09 -8.08 -23.38
C ALA A 483 -16.22 -6.94 -23.93
N PHE A 484 -16.89 -5.98 -24.58
CA PHE A 484 -16.41 -4.64 -24.91
C PHE A 484 -17.24 -3.61 -24.13
N PRO A 485 -16.75 -2.36 -23.92
CA PRO A 485 -17.54 -1.31 -23.28
C PRO A 485 -18.90 -1.06 -23.93
N SER A 486 -19.00 -1.19 -25.26
CA SER A 486 -20.26 -1.02 -26.00
C SER A 486 -21.40 -1.89 -25.47
N HIS A 487 -21.12 -3.14 -25.07
CA HIS A 487 -22.14 -4.04 -24.52
C HIS A 487 -22.68 -3.54 -23.16
N LEU A 488 -21.85 -2.84 -22.37
CA LEU A 488 -22.31 -2.18 -21.15
C LEU A 488 -23.18 -0.96 -21.50
N TYR A 489 -22.80 -0.19 -22.52
CA TYR A 489 -23.58 0.97 -22.98
C TYR A 489 -24.96 0.53 -23.54
N ASP A 490 -25.01 -0.58 -24.27
CA ASP A 490 -26.24 -1.23 -24.75
C ASP A 490 -27.14 -1.67 -23.58
N ALA A 491 -26.55 -2.26 -22.53
CA ALA A 491 -27.28 -2.70 -21.35
C ALA A 491 -27.86 -1.54 -20.51
N PHE A 492 -27.14 -0.42 -20.42
CA PHE A 492 -27.60 0.82 -19.78
C PHE A 492 -28.68 1.54 -20.59
N GLU A 493 -28.52 1.67 -21.91
CA GLU A 493 -29.56 2.21 -22.80
C GLU A 493 -30.86 1.39 -22.68
N LYS A 494 -30.74 0.06 -22.74
CA LYS A 494 -31.87 -0.85 -22.55
C LYS A 494 -32.56 -0.59 -21.21
N ALA A 495 -31.83 -0.67 -20.09
CA ALA A 495 -32.41 -0.50 -18.76
C ALA A 495 -33.07 0.88 -18.56
N LEU A 496 -32.44 1.96 -19.07
CA LEU A 496 -32.99 3.32 -19.00
C LEU A 496 -34.28 3.46 -19.83
N SER A 497 -34.34 2.82 -21.01
CA SER A 497 -35.55 2.77 -21.83
C SER A 497 -36.69 1.94 -21.19
N GLU A 498 -36.33 0.89 -20.44
CA GLU A 498 -37.25 0.03 -19.69
C GLU A 498 -37.83 0.76 -18.46
N SER A 499 -37.00 1.51 -17.72
CA SER A 499 -37.42 2.28 -16.54
C SER A 499 -38.16 3.58 -16.88
N LYS A 500 -37.94 4.13 -18.09
CA LYS A 500 -38.50 5.40 -18.59
C LYS A 500 -38.09 6.63 -17.77
N GLN A 501 -36.97 6.55 -17.06
CA GLN A 501 -36.37 7.69 -16.38
C GLN A 501 -35.85 8.69 -17.41
N GLU A 502 -36.35 9.93 -17.38
CA GLU A 502 -35.84 11.01 -18.23
C GLU A 502 -34.75 11.82 -17.50
N ILE A 503 -33.53 11.79 -18.02
CA ILE A 503 -32.42 12.63 -17.56
C ILE A 503 -32.24 13.74 -18.60
N LYS A 504 -32.21 15.02 -18.17
CA LYS A 504 -32.17 16.18 -19.08
C LYS A 504 -30.77 16.76 -19.22
N THR A 505 -30.41 17.27 -20.40
CA THR A 505 -29.15 18.02 -20.65
C THR A 505 -29.31 19.52 -20.39
N THR A 506 -28.24 20.33 -20.56
CA THR A 506 -28.31 21.81 -20.51
C THR A 506 -29.44 22.37 -21.39
N GLU A 507 -29.64 21.76 -22.56
CA GLU A 507 -30.59 22.19 -23.60
C GLU A 507 -32.05 21.75 -23.32
N GLY A 508 -32.27 20.93 -22.28
CA GLY A 508 -33.56 20.29 -22.00
C GLY A 508 -33.85 19.03 -22.83
N ASN A 509 -32.90 18.60 -23.67
CA ASN A 509 -32.96 17.32 -24.40
C ASN A 509 -32.81 16.13 -23.44
N ASN A 510 -33.29 14.94 -23.82
CA ASN A 510 -33.00 13.72 -23.07
C ASN A 510 -31.54 13.30 -23.31
N LEU A 511 -30.90 12.78 -22.25
CA LEU A 511 -29.52 12.30 -22.30
C LEU A 511 -29.38 11.05 -23.18
N ASP A 512 -28.45 11.10 -24.14
CA ASP A 512 -27.88 9.90 -24.74
C ASP A 512 -26.89 9.28 -23.75
N ILE A 513 -27.31 8.21 -23.07
CA ILE A 513 -26.49 7.49 -22.09
C ILE A 513 -25.29 6.77 -22.73
N LYS A 514 -25.37 6.39 -24.01
CA LYS A 514 -24.23 5.78 -24.72
C LYS A 514 -23.15 6.82 -25.00
N SER A 515 -23.53 8.00 -25.50
CA SER A 515 -22.59 9.11 -25.67
C SER A 515 -22.02 9.60 -24.33
N PHE A 516 -22.83 9.64 -23.27
CA PHE A 516 -22.35 9.91 -21.91
C PHE A 516 -21.26 8.92 -21.48
N MET A 517 -21.56 7.63 -21.50
CA MET A 517 -20.64 6.58 -21.04
C MET A 517 -19.39 6.52 -21.91
N SER A 518 -19.54 6.61 -23.23
CA SER A 518 -18.43 6.58 -24.16
C SER A 518 -17.49 7.78 -23.98
N TYR A 519 -18.00 8.97 -23.62
CA TYR A 519 -17.14 10.11 -23.30
C TYR A 519 -16.28 9.82 -22.06
N TRP A 520 -16.90 9.43 -20.94
CA TRP A 520 -16.19 9.14 -19.69
C TRP A 520 -15.21 7.95 -19.76
N VAL A 521 -15.41 7.01 -20.69
CA VAL A 521 -14.51 5.86 -20.90
C VAL A 521 -13.35 6.18 -21.85
N LEU A 522 -13.57 7.00 -22.89
CA LEU A 522 -12.56 7.34 -23.91
C LEU A 522 -11.75 8.61 -23.58
N GLU A 523 -12.24 9.47 -22.69
CA GLU A 523 -11.58 10.73 -22.34
C GLU A 523 -10.74 10.61 -21.06
N GLN A 524 -9.52 11.14 -21.15
CA GLN A 524 -8.55 11.24 -20.07
C GLN A 524 -8.80 12.50 -19.23
N GLY A 525 -8.59 12.42 -17.92
CA GLY A 525 -8.91 13.50 -16.99
C GLY A 525 -10.40 13.63 -16.66
N TYR A 526 -10.67 14.65 -15.85
CA TYR A 526 -11.98 15.08 -15.37
C TYR A 526 -11.99 16.63 -15.22
N PRO A 527 -13.15 17.27 -14.99
CA PRO A 527 -13.22 18.72 -14.87
C PRO A 527 -13.32 19.27 -13.44
N VAL A 528 -13.00 20.56 -13.32
CA VAL A 528 -13.48 21.43 -12.25
C VAL A 528 -14.73 22.16 -12.72
N LEU A 529 -15.70 22.31 -11.82
CA LEU A 529 -16.87 23.17 -11.96
C LEU A 529 -16.64 24.46 -11.16
N ASN A 530 -16.44 25.57 -11.86
CA ASN A 530 -16.38 26.91 -11.27
C ASN A 530 -17.81 27.45 -11.10
N VAL A 531 -18.16 27.87 -9.88
CA VAL A 531 -19.51 28.28 -9.46
C VAL A 531 -19.47 29.75 -9.02
N ASN A 532 -20.24 30.62 -9.68
CA ASN A 532 -20.28 32.05 -9.38
C ASN A 532 -21.72 32.50 -9.06
N VAL A 533 -21.98 32.83 -7.79
CA VAL A 533 -23.32 33.14 -7.27
C VAL A 533 -23.62 34.63 -7.37
N ASN A 534 -24.54 35.00 -8.27
CA ASN A 534 -25.07 36.36 -8.34
C ASN A 534 -26.25 36.53 -7.39
N ARG A 535 -25.97 37.13 -6.22
CA ARG A 535 -26.93 37.29 -5.12
C ARG A 535 -27.98 38.36 -5.35
N GLU A 536 -27.73 39.34 -6.22
CA GLU A 536 -28.72 40.35 -6.60
C GLU A 536 -29.75 39.81 -7.60
N ALA A 537 -29.32 38.89 -8.48
CA ALA A 537 -30.16 38.30 -9.52
C ALA A 537 -30.84 36.98 -9.11
N GLY A 538 -30.38 36.30 -8.05
CA GLY A 538 -30.87 34.97 -7.69
C GLY A 538 -30.45 33.89 -8.69
N THR A 539 -29.24 34.03 -9.28
CA THR A 539 -28.72 33.14 -10.32
C THR A 539 -27.33 32.63 -9.96
N ILE A 540 -26.96 31.49 -10.54
CA ILE A 540 -25.64 30.88 -10.36
C ILE A 540 -25.08 30.58 -11.75
N ALA A 541 -24.01 31.28 -12.13
CA ALA A 541 -23.27 30.95 -13.35
C ALA A 541 -22.34 29.77 -13.08
N LEU A 542 -22.25 28.86 -14.04
CA LEU A 542 -21.42 27.65 -14.00
C LEU A 542 -20.47 27.64 -15.20
N GLU A 543 -19.21 27.31 -14.98
CA GLU A 543 -18.22 27.05 -16.03
C GLU A 543 -17.44 25.78 -15.71
N GLN A 544 -17.23 24.91 -16.72
CA GLN A 544 -16.38 23.73 -16.60
C GLN A 544 -15.12 23.85 -17.44
N GLU A 545 -14.04 23.24 -16.96
CA GLU A 545 -12.81 23.00 -17.71
C GLU A 545 -12.06 21.82 -17.12
N ARG A 546 -11.13 21.21 -17.87
CA ARG A 546 -10.30 20.11 -17.36
C ARG A 546 -9.52 20.59 -16.14
N PHE A 547 -9.65 19.86 -15.04
CA PHE A 547 -8.78 20.07 -13.90
C PHE A 547 -7.39 19.46 -14.18
N PHE A 548 -6.35 20.24 -13.92
CA PHE A 548 -4.98 19.77 -13.81
C PHE A 548 -4.46 20.19 -12.43
N VAL A 549 -3.70 19.33 -11.76
CA VAL A 549 -3.02 19.72 -10.51
C VAL A 549 -1.91 20.74 -10.76
N SER A 550 -1.31 20.72 -11.96
CA SER A 550 -0.30 21.67 -12.40
C SER A 550 -0.94 22.89 -13.09
N PRO A 551 -0.69 24.14 -12.62
CA PRO A 551 -1.28 25.35 -13.20
C PRO A 551 -0.58 25.83 -14.47
N THR A 552 0.54 25.21 -14.87
CA THR A 552 1.29 25.61 -16.07
C THR A 552 0.75 24.98 -17.36
N VAL A 553 -0.27 24.13 -17.25
CA VAL A 553 -0.89 23.42 -18.39
C VAL A 553 -1.95 24.30 -19.06
N ALA A 554 -1.90 24.40 -20.39
CA ALA A 554 -2.90 25.16 -21.15
C ALA A 554 -4.28 24.48 -21.12
N ALA A 555 -5.33 25.26 -20.87
CA ALA A 555 -6.71 24.76 -20.79
C ALA A 555 -7.15 24.05 -22.09
N THR A 556 -7.57 22.79 -21.95
CA THR A 556 -8.07 21.96 -23.05
C THR A 556 -9.48 22.36 -23.49
N GLN A 557 -9.88 21.95 -24.70
CA GLN A 557 -11.25 22.12 -25.21
C GLN A 557 -12.18 20.94 -24.84
N GLN A 558 -11.76 20.06 -23.92
CA GLN A 558 -12.59 18.95 -23.40
C GLN A 558 -13.77 19.52 -22.58
N VAL A 559 -14.96 18.94 -22.75
CA VAL A 559 -16.23 19.35 -22.11
C VAL A 559 -16.97 18.07 -21.73
N TRP A 560 -17.02 17.76 -20.44
CA TRP A 560 -17.65 16.55 -19.94
C TRP A 560 -19.16 16.72 -19.85
N PRO A 561 -19.94 15.65 -20.08
CA PRO A 561 -21.33 15.62 -19.66
C PRO A 561 -21.39 15.41 -18.14
N LEU A 562 -21.58 16.49 -17.38
CA LEU A 562 -21.49 16.51 -15.91
C LEU A 562 -22.87 16.39 -15.24
N PRO A 563 -23.16 15.35 -14.44
CA PRO A 563 -24.39 15.27 -13.67
C PRO A 563 -24.38 16.30 -12.54
N ILE A 564 -25.16 17.37 -12.66
CA ILE A 564 -25.19 18.47 -11.69
C ILE A 564 -26.14 18.14 -10.55
N THR A 565 -25.61 18.00 -9.34
CA THR A 565 -26.38 18.02 -8.07
C THR A 565 -25.95 19.23 -7.24
N TYR A 566 -26.90 19.85 -6.51
CA TYR A 566 -26.61 20.95 -5.59
C TYR A 566 -27.65 21.06 -4.47
N THR A 567 -27.30 21.75 -3.38
CA THR A 567 -28.22 22.14 -2.31
C THR A 567 -27.82 23.49 -1.67
N THR A 568 -28.75 24.17 -0.99
CA THR A 568 -28.57 25.52 -0.43
C THR A 568 -28.88 25.57 1.06
N GLN A 569 -28.29 26.54 1.77
CA GLN A 569 -28.52 26.76 3.20
C GLN A 569 -30.00 26.96 3.58
N SER A 570 -30.77 27.59 2.70
CA SER A 570 -32.19 27.92 2.88
C SER A 570 -33.14 26.79 2.45
N SER A 571 -32.66 25.79 1.70
CA SER A 571 -33.39 24.59 1.29
C SER A 571 -32.48 23.34 1.30
N PRO A 572 -31.96 22.91 2.48
CA PRO A 572 -31.00 21.82 2.56
C PRO A 572 -31.65 20.46 2.24
N ASN A 573 -31.06 19.74 1.29
CA ASN A 573 -31.42 18.38 0.90
C ASN A 573 -30.13 17.62 0.59
N TRP A 574 -29.77 16.70 1.48
CA TRP A 574 -28.55 15.88 1.37
C TRP A 574 -28.85 14.44 0.91
N THR A 575 -30.11 14.12 0.64
CA THR A 575 -30.61 12.76 0.39
C THR A 575 -31.08 12.52 -1.04
N ASP A 576 -31.48 13.57 -1.77
CA ASP A 576 -31.67 13.47 -3.21
C ASP A 576 -30.33 13.62 -3.91
N LEU A 577 -29.89 12.54 -4.55
CA LEU A 577 -28.62 12.44 -5.28
C LEU A 577 -28.84 12.48 -6.80
N SER A 578 -30.09 12.66 -7.24
CA SER A 578 -30.47 12.71 -8.65
C SER A 578 -29.95 14.00 -9.30
N PRO A 579 -29.29 13.96 -10.46
CA PRO A 579 -28.82 15.17 -11.13
C PRO A 579 -30.01 15.99 -11.67
N VAL A 580 -30.04 17.29 -11.34
CA VAL A 580 -31.08 18.22 -11.83
C VAL A 580 -31.01 18.43 -13.34
N LYS A 581 -29.80 18.23 -13.91
CA LYS A 581 -29.49 18.07 -15.33
C LYS A 581 -28.07 17.56 -15.50
N VAL A 582 -27.75 17.06 -16.68
CA VAL A 582 -26.38 16.82 -17.14
C VAL A 582 -25.90 18.03 -17.94
N MET A 583 -24.96 18.80 -17.38
CA MET A 583 -24.34 19.94 -18.05
C MET A 583 -23.40 19.42 -19.15
N ASN A 584 -23.79 19.56 -20.41
CA ASN A 584 -23.04 19.11 -21.59
C ASN A 584 -22.40 20.28 -22.38
N THR A 585 -22.28 21.44 -21.74
CA THR A 585 -21.78 22.70 -22.29
C THR A 585 -20.62 23.21 -21.44
N LYS A 586 -19.71 24.02 -22.03
CA LYS A 586 -18.62 24.64 -21.25
C LYS A 586 -19.17 25.60 -20.18
N THR A 587 -20.22 26.36 -20.47
CA THR A 587 -20.89 27.24 -19.51
C THR A 587 -22.39 26.95 -19.41
N ASP A 588 -22.98 27.30 -18.28
CA ASP A 588 -24.40 27.13 -17.96
C ASP A 588 -24.82 28.21 -16.92
N THR A 589 -26.11 28.36 -16.64
CA THR A 589 -26.60 29.26 -15.57
C THR A 589 -27.87 28.70 -14.95
N LEU A 590 -27.85 28.47 -13.64
CA LEU A 590 -29.05 28.15 -12.86
C LEU A 590 -29.82 29.42 -12.52
N GLN A 591 -31.15 29.33 -12.59
CA GLN A 591 -32.08 30.44 -12.44
C GLN A 591 -33.00 30.19 -11.23
N ASN A 592 -33.32 31.24 -10.46
CA ASN A 592 -34.20 31.19 -9.28
C ASN A 592 -33.68 30.27 -8.16
N VAL A 593 -32.36 30.16 -8.00
CA VAL A 593 -31.75 29.41 -6.89
C VAL A 593 -31.71 30.32 -5.65
N PRO A 594 -31.97 29.81 -4.43
CA PRO A 594 -31.72 30.58 -3.21
C PRO A 594 -30.23 30.88 -3.02
N THR A 595 -29.85 32.16 -3.09
CA THR A 595 -28.46 32.65 -3.06
C THR A 595 -28.08 33.40 -1.77
N ASP A 596 -28.97 33.41 -0.78
CA ASP A 596 -28.84 34.15 0.47
C ASP A 596 -27.73 33.59 1.38
N GLY A 597 -27.69 32.27 1.51
CA GLY A 597 -26.68 31.52 2.24
C GLY A 597 -25.55 30.94 1.38
N TRP A 598 -24.94 29.87 1.88
CA TRP A 598 -24.07 29.01 1.06
C TRP A 598 -24.88 28.14 0.09
N VAL A 599 -24.21 27.70 -0.97
CA VAL A 599 -24.65 26.67 -1.91
C VAL A 599 -23.51 25.66 -2.07
N ILE A 600 -23.82 24.37 -2.13
CA ILE A 600 -22.84 23.28 -2.26
C ILE A 600 -23.27 22.37 -3.42
N PHE A 601 -22.33 22.07 -4.32
CA PHE A 601 -22.53 21.21 -5.50
C PHE A 601 -21.79 19.87 -5.36
N ASN A 602 -22.19 18.89 -6.18
CA ASN A 602 -21.78 17.49 -6.07
C ASN A 602 -22.20 16.89 -4.72
N VAL A 603 -23.51 16.85 -4.46
CA VAL A 603 -24.10 16.31 -3.22
C VAL A 603 -23.58 14.89 -2.97
N GLN A 604 -23.02 14.70 -1.77
CA GLN A 604 -22.25 13.53 -1.33
C GLN A 604 -21.07 13.09 -2.23
N GLN A 605 -20.49 13.97 -3.06
CA GLN A 605 -19.35 13.71 -3.96
C GLN A 605 -19.50 12.42 -4.78
N LYS A 606 -20.71 12.09 -5.25
CA LYS A 606 -20.99 10.84 -6.00
C LYS A 606 -20.61 10.92 -7.49
N ASN A 607 -20.15 12.08 -7.96
CA ASN A 607 -19.76 12.33 -9.35
C ASN A 607 -18.27 12.69 -9.46
N ILE A 608 -17.63 12.36 -10.59
CA ILE A 608 -16.18 12.55 -10.82
C ILE A 608 -15.87 13.99 -11.28
N TYR A 609 -16.09 14.99 -10.41
CA TYR A 609 -15.65 16.36 -10.65
C TYR A 609 -15.44 17.15 -9.35
N ARG A 610 -14.59 18.17 -9.44
CA ARG A 610 -14.26 19.10 -8.33
C ARG A 610 -15.10 20.37 -8.41
N VAL A 611 -15.31 21.08 -7.30
CA VAL A 611 -16.09 22.33 -7.29
C VAL A 611 -15.33 23.49 -6.66
N ASN A 612 -15.18 24.58 -7.44
CA ASN A 612 -14.70 25.87 -6.97
C ASN A 612 -15.85 26.87 -6.87
N TYR A 613 -15.79 27.83 -5.95
CA TYR A 613 -16.86 28.81 -5.70
C TYR A 613 -16.34 30.25 -5.69
N ASP A 614 -17.23 31.23 -5.85
CA ASP A 614 -16.92 32.63 -5.55
C ASP A 614 -16.52 32.83 -4.07
N THR A 615 -15.69 33.84 -3.82
CA THR A 615 -15.11 34.10 -2.49
C THR A 615 -16.16 34.29 -1.39
N GLU A 616 -17.32 34.88 -1.69
CA GLU A 616 -18.38 35.05 -0.69
C GLU A 616 -19.08 33.71 -0.40
N THR A 617 -19.31 32.86 -1.41
CA THR A 617 -19.78 31.47 -1.20
C THR A 617 -18.80 30.67 -0.36
N TRP A 618 -17.49 30.71 -0.65
CA TRP A 618 -16.47 30.06 0.17
C TRP A 618 -16.49 30.55 1.62
N LEU A 619 -16.58 31.87 1.85
CA LEU A 619 -16.68 32.46 3.19
C LEU A 619 -17.97 32.05 3.94
N LYS A 620 -19.10 31.87 3.25
CA LYS A 620 -20.35 31.38 3.85
C LYS A 620 -20.30 29.88 4.19
N ILE A 621 -19.69 29.05 3.34
CA ILE A 621 -19.40 27.64 3.62
C ILE A 621 -18.51 27.54 4.87
N ALA A 622 -17.44 28.33 4.91
CA ALA A 622 -16.56 28.42 6.07
C ALA A 622 -17.33 28.86 7.33
N GLN A 623 -18.11 29.94 7.28
CA GLN A 623 -18.92 30.42 8.41
C GLN A 623 -19.85 29.33 8.96
N GLN A 624 -20.46 28.52 8.11
CA GLN A 624 -21.26 27.37 8.53
C GLN A 624 -20.41 26.36 9.32
N LEU A 625 -19.24 25.97 8.80
CA LEU A 625 -18.35 24.98 9.42
C LEU A 625 -17.78 25.40 10.80
N GLN A 626 -17.64 26.71 11.10
CA GLN A 626 -17.32 27.19 12.46
C GLN A 626 -18.55 27.34 13.38
N THR A 627 -19.76 27.51 12.81
CA THR A 627 -20.98 27.74 13.59
C THR A 627 -21.66 26.44 14.01
N ASP A 628 -21.86 25.54 13.04
CA ASP A 628 -22.26 24.14 13.22
C ASP A 628 -21.92 23.39 11.92
N HIS A 629 -20.93 22.50 12.00
CA HIS A 629 -20.51 21.69 10.86
C HIS A 629 -21.56 20.63 10.46
N ASN A 630 -22.46 20.24 11.37
CA ASN A 630 -23.40 19.13 11.14
C ASN A 630 -24.54 19.48 10.17
N VAL A 631 -24.73 20.77 9.88
CA VAL A 631 -25.66 21.25 8.85
C VAL A 631 -25.20 20.85 7.44
N ILE A 632 -23.89 20.66 7.21
CA ILE A 632 -23.32 20.18 5.94
C ILE A 632 -23.04 18.69 6.04
N HIS A 633 -23.52 17.89 5.09
CA HIS A 633 -23.33 16.44 5.08
C HIS A 633 -21.84 16.05 5.10
N HIS A 634 -21.45 15.06 5.91
CA HIS A 634 -20.04 14.72 6.15
C HIS A 634 -19.26 14.37 4.88
N LEU A 635 -19.86 13.67 3.91
CA LEU A 635 -19.24 13.44 2.60
C LEU A 635 -18.96 14.74 1.81
N ASN A 636 -19.82 15.75 1.93
CA ASN A 636 -19.53 17.08 1.36
C ASN A 636 -18.50 17.87 2.20
N ARG A 637 -18.39 17.63 3.51
CA ARG A 637 -17.29 18.19 4.33
C ARG A 637 -15.94 17.60 3.89
N ALA A 638 -15.89 16.30 3.62
CA ALA A 638 -14.71 15.62 3.06
C ALA A 638 -14.37 16.13 1.66
N GLN A 639 -15.37 16.27 0.77
CA GLN A 639 -15.20 16.92 -0.54
C GLN A 639 -14.63 18.33 -0.42
N ILE A 640 -15.20 19.18 0.43
CA ILE A 640 -14.78 20.58 0.58
C ILE A 640 -13.30 20.67 0.94
N VAL A 641 -12.78 19.77 1.78
CA VAL A 641 -11.34 19.71 2.11
C VAL A 641 -10.50 19.28 0.90
N ASP A 642 -10.88 18.19 0.24
CA ASP A 642 -10.20 17.64 -0.94
C ASP A 642 -10.17 18.65 -2.12
N ASP A 643 -11.32 19.27 -2.42
CA ASP A 643 -11.46 20.32 -3.43
C ASP A 643 -10.63 21.57 -3.06
N VAL A 644 -10.67 22.07 -1.81
CA VAL A 644 -9.85 23.23 -1.41
C VAL A 644 -8.35 22.97 -1.61
N PHE A 645 -7.83 21.79 -1.21
CA PHE A 645 -6.40 21.49 -1.39
C PHE A 645 -6.01 21.22 -2.85
N ALA A 646 -6.91 20.68 -3.67
CA ALA A 646 -6.71 20.54 -5.11
C ALA A 646 -6.72 21.89 -5.83
N LEU A 647 -7.73 22.73 -5.57
CA LEU A 647 -7.91 24.06 -6.16
C LEU A 647 -6.87 25.07 -5.71
N MET A 648 -6.34 24.90 -4.49
CA MET A 648 -5.10 25.58 -4.10
C MET A 648 -4.00 25.18 -5.08
N ARG A 649 -3.58 23.90 -5.15
CA ARG A 649 -2.46 23.44 -5.99
C ARG A 649 -2.59 23.80 -7.48
N SER A 650 -3.80 23.83 -8.03
CA SER A 650 -4.06 24.25 -9.42
C SER A 650 -4.12 25.77 -9.64
N GLU A 651 -3.78 26.57 -8.62
CA GLU A 651 -3.77 28.04 -8.64
C GLU A 651 -5.16 28.72 -8.74
N MET A 652 -6.23 27.94 -8.62
CA MET A 652 -7.62 28.38 -8.77
C MET A 652 -8.25 28.96 -7.48
N LEU A 653 -7.62 28.74 -6.33
CA LEU A 653 -8.09 29.23 -5.03
C LEU A 653 -6.94 29.79 -4.19
N SER A 654 -7.14 31.00 -3.63
CA SER A 654 -6.23 31.59 -2.65
C SER A 654 -6.57 31.13 -1.23
N PHE A 655 -5.53 30.97 -0.42
CA PHE A 655 -5.63 30.39 0.92
C PHE A 655 -6.43 31.29 1.88
N GLN A 656 -7.47 30.75 2.52
CA GLN A 656 -8.29 31.48 3.49
C GLN A 656 -8.40 30.75 4.83
N GLN A 657 -7.72 31.31 5.84
CA GLN A 657 -8.06 31.45 7.27
C GLN A 657 -8.57 30.27 8.14
N TYR A 658 -9.08 29.17 7.59
CA TYR A 658 -10.02 28.30 8.32
C TYR A 658 -9.46 26.96 8.79
N VAL A 659 -8.52 26.40 8.03
CA VAL A 659 -8.03 25.01 8.13
C VAL A 659 -7.60 24.64 9.57
N PHE A 660 -6.92 25.53 10.28
CA PHE A 660 -6.39 25.25 11.62
C PHE A 660 -7.41 25.29 12.75
N ARG A 661 -8.46 26.13 12.67
CA ARG A 661 -9.49 26.17 13.74
C ARG A 661 -10.37 24.92 13.74
N LEU A 662 -10.46 24.23 12.61
CA LEU A 662 -11.14 22.96 12.52
C LEU A 662 -10.34 21.88 13.28
N LEU A 663 -9.02 21.77 13.05
CA LEU A 663 -8.12 20.80 13.73
C LEU A 663 -8.35 20.74 15.26
N ASP A 664 -8.07 21.85 15.94
CA ASP A 664 -8.05 21.91 17.41
C ASP A 664 -9.41 21.63 18.06
N ASN A 665 -10.52 21.86 17.33
CA ASN A 665 -11.87 21.74 17.85
C ASN A 665 -12.34 20.30 18.00
N VAL A 666 -11.85 19.39 17.14
CA VAL A 666 -12.50 18.07 16.97
C VAL A 666 -11.51 16.90 17.12
N ILE A 667 -10.22 17.19 17.28
CA ILE A 667 -9.33 16.38 18.13
C ILE A 667 -9.89 16.28 19.55
N LYS A 668 -10.53 17.36 20.04
CA LYS A 668 -11.21 17.36 21.34
C LYS A 668 -12.50 16.54 21.38
N ASP A 669 -13.12 16.25 20.23
CA ASP A 669 -14.33 15.43 20.16
C ASP A 669 -13.98 13.94 19.98
N LEU A 670 -13.18 13.59 18.96
CA LEU A 670 -12.76 12.20 18.78
C LEU A 670 -11.84 11.70 19.89
N GLY A 671 -11.08 12.60 20.52
CA GLY A 671 -10.00 12.23 21.43
C GLY A 671 -8.88 11.44 20.73
N PHE A 672 -7.88 11.05 21.52
CA PHE A 672 -6.72 10.31 21.02
C PHE A 672 -6.84 8.78 21.18
N GLU A 673 -7.93 8.29 21.80
CA GLU A 673 -8.17 6.87 22.10
C GLU A 673 -9.40 6.33 21.35
N VAL A 674 -9.39 5.05 20.97
CA VAL A 674 -10.51 4.33 20.32
C VAL A 674 -11.47 3.79 21.39
N GLU A 675 -12.70 4.30 21.47
CA GLU A 675 -13.62 3.97 22.57
C GLU A 675 -14.23 2.54 22.45
N PRO A 676 -14.65 1.90 23.56
CA PRO A 676 -15.29 0.59 23.52
C PRO A 676 -16.65 0.62 22.79
N ASN A 677 -16.76 -0.17 21.71
CA ASN A 677 -17.93 -0.25 20.83
C ASN A 677 -18.24 1.04 20.04
N GLU A 678 -17.24 1.90 19.76
CA GLU A 678 -17.45 2.98 18.78
C GLU A 678 -17.65 2.43 17.35
N HIS A 679 -18.33 3.19 16.51
CA HIS A 679 -18.55 2.84 15.10
C HIS A 679 -17.22 2.74 14.34
N VAL A 680 -17.09 1.77 13.41
CA VAL A 680 -15.80 1.56 12.71
C VAL A 680 -15.37 2.78 11.91
N THR A 681 -16.31 3.57 11.36
CA THR A 681 -15.91 4.84 10.74
C THR A 681 -15.28 5.76 11.74
N ARG A 682 -15.74 5.88 13.00
CA ARG A 682 -15.06 6.70 14.03
C ARG A 682 -13.66 6.16 14.41
N THR A 683 -13.44 4.85 14.26
CA THR A 683 -12.13 4.20 14.46
C THR A 683 -11.16 4.37 13.30
N LEU A 684 -11.59 4.10 12.06
CA LEU A 684 -10.82 4.39 10.84
C LEU A 684 -10.56 5.88 10.73
N ASN A 685 -11.58 6.66 11.04
CA ASN A 685 -11.46 8.08 11.27
C ASN A 685 -10.32 8.34 12.23
N ARG A 686 -10.20 7.68 13.39
CA ARG A 686 -9.08 7.96 14.32
C ARG A 686 -7.70 7.45 13.89
N PHE A 687 -7.63 6.37 13.10
CA PHE A 687 -6.42 5.93 12.42
C PHE A 687 -5.90 6.96 11.45
N TYR A 688 -6.82 7.43 10.62
CA TYR A 688 -6.67 8.59 9.81
C TYR A 688 -6.45 9.83 10.71
N LEU A 689 -7.03 9.94 11.91
CA LEU A 689 -7.04 11.15 12.74
C LEU A 689 -5.63 11.54 13.07
N LEU A 690 -4.90 10.79 13.86
CA LEU A 690 -3.58 11.31 14.23
C LEU A 690 -2.55 11.15 13.07
N ASN A 691 -3.04 10.70 11.88
CA ASN A 691 -2.43 10.70 10.55
C ASN A 691 -2.83 11.95 9.70
N PHE A 692 -3.76 12.82 10.13
CA PHE A 692 -3.55 14.29 10.09
C PHE A 692 -3.17 14.73 11.53
N ALA A 693 -3.27 16.00 11.88
CA ALA A 693 -2.81 16.53 13.17
C ALA A 693 -1.29 16.40 13.49
N CYS A 694 -0.43 15.69 12.72
CA CYS A 694 1.03 15.63 12.94
C CYS A 694 2.11 16.24 11.93
N ASN A 695 1.94 16.50 10.60
CA ASN A 695 2.91 17.24 9.67
C ASN A 695 3.13 18.75 9.82
N MET A 696 2.07 19.52 9.60
CA MET A 696 1.99 20.97 9.63
C MET A 696 2.26 21.53 11.04
N GLY A 697 3.07 20.85 11.87
CA GLY A 697 3.51 21.30 13.18
C GLY A 697 2.46 21.28 14.29
N HIS A 698 1.27 20.67 14.15
CA HIS A 698 0.26 20.70 15.22
C HIS A 698 0.68 19.83 16.42
N GLN A 699 1.18 20.52 17.45
CA GLN A 699 1.96 19.90 18.51
C GLN A 699 1.16 18.99 19.46
N GLU A 700 -0.18 19.09 19.55
CA GLU A 700 -0.91 18.20 20.48
C GLU A 700 -1.02 16.76 19.93
N CYS A 701 -1.15 16.59 18.62
CA CYS A 701 -0.98 15.27 17.99
C CYS A 701 0.48 14.91 17.85
N ILE A 702 1.39 15.81 17.42
CA ILE A 702 2.81 15.44 17.36
C ILE A 702 3.25 14.90 18.71
N ASN A 703 2.96 15.61 19.79
CA ASN A 703 3.27 15.11 21.12
C ASN A 703 2.41 13.89 21.47
N ASN A 704 1.15 13.75 21.06
CA ASN A 704 0.43 12.49 21.29
C ASN A 704 1.08 11.31 20.53
N SER A 705 1.20 11.34 19.21
CA SER A 705 1.75 10.31 18.34
C SER A 705 3.26 10.08 18.52
N VAL A 706 4.08 11.10 18.79
CA VAL A 706 5.52 10.95 19.12
C VAL A 706 5.71 10.50 20.56
N ASN A 707 4.94 11.00 21.54
CA ASN A 707 5.00 10.39 22.88
C ASN A 707 4.52 8.95 22.80
N ARG A 708 3.43 8.66 22.06
CA ARG A 708 2.91 7.31 21.75
C ARG A 708 3.90 6.50 20.88
N PHE A 709 4.82 7.13 20.15
CA PHE A 709 5.87 6.41 19.42
C PHE A 709 7.09 6.08 20.25
N LYS A 710 7.63 7.06 20.96
CA LYS A 710 8.70 6.86 21.93
C LYS A 710 8.22 5.91 23.01
N SER A 711 6.90 5.89 23.22
CA SER A 711 6.15 4.82 23.87
C SER A 711 6.25 3.49 23.12
N TYR A 712 6.04 3.34 21.80
CA TYR A 712 6.23 2.01 21.19
C TYR A 712 7.67 1.55 21.28
N LYS A 713 8.58 2.44 20.87
CA LYS A 713 10.03 2.28 20.81
C LYS A 713 10.63 1.99 22.16
N SER A 714 9.92 2.28 23.21
CA SER A 714 10.12 1.68 24.52
C SER A 714 9.21 0.45 24.68
N GLY A 715 7.94 0.64 25.07
CA GLY A 715 6.85 -0.32 24.99
C GLY A 715 6.06 -0.68 26.28
N VAL A 716 4.96 -0.02 26.69
CA VAL A 716 3.92 -0.42 27.72
C VAL A 716 2.37 -0.56 27.50
N ILE A 717 1.55 0.17 26.65
CA ILE A 717 0.24 0.00 25.77
C ILE A 717 -0.02 -1.12 24.58
N THR A 718 -0.90 -2.20 24.60
CA THR A 718 -0.64 -3.62 24.02
C THR A 718 -0.08 -3.68 22.62
N SER A 719 -0.61 -2.85 21.79
CA SER A 719 0.17 -2.29 20.72
C SER A 719 -0.35 -0.86 20.66
N VAL A 720 -0.10 -0.04 19.64
CA VAL A 720 -1.17 0.93 19.40
C VAL A 720 -2.34 0.11 18.98
N ASN A 721 -3.54 0.56 19.38
CA ASN A 721 -4.75 0.10 18.73
C ASN A 721 -4.45 0.10 17.23
N PRO A 722 -4.64 -1.02 16.50
CA PRO A 722 -4.10 -1.16 15.17
C PRO A 722 -4.43 0.01 14.24
N ASN A 723 -5.62 0.56 14.46
CA ASN A 723 -6.16 1.82 13.97
C ASN A 723 -5.50 3.08 14.57
N LEU A 724 -4.24 3.00 14.97
CA LEU A 724 -3.35 4.08 15.41
C LEU A 724 -1.87 3.75 15.05
N ARG A 725 -1.56 2.54 14.56
CA ARG A 725 -0.21 2.02 14.23
C ARG A 725 0.54 2.98 13.32
N ARG A 726 -0.08 3.32 12.18
CA ARG A 726 0.47 4.23 11.16
C ARG A 726 0.97 5.51 11.82
N HIS A 727 0.07 6.41 12.24
CA HIS A 727 0.48 7.74 12.72
C HIS A 727 1.43 7.73 13.90
N THR A 728 1.33 6.72 14.75
CA THR A 728 2.25 6.59 15.86
C THR A 728 3.64 6.35 15.31
N PHE A 729 3.82 5.35 14.44
CA PHE A 729 5.13 4.92 13.96
C PHE A 729 5.92 6.06 13.35
N CYS A 730 5.55 6.39 12.12
CA CYS A 730 6.24 7.32 11.26
C CYS A 730 6.25 8.79 11.71
N GLU A 731 5.61 9.16 12.82
CA GLU A 731 5.93 10.41 13.52
C GLU A 731 7.18 10.28 14.36
N GLY A 732 7.29 9.31 15.26
CA GLY A 732 8.50 9.20 16.07
C GLY A 732 9.71 8.62 15.32
N LEU A 733 9.49 7.91 14.20
CA LEU A 733 10.55 7.60 13.21
C LEU A 733 11.20 8.83 12.58
N ARG A 734 10.46 9.93 12.59
CA ARG A 734 10.75 11.18 11.91
C ARG A 734 11.23 12.20 12.95
N ALA A 735 10.61 12.23 14.14
CA ALA A 735 10.98 12.96 15.36
C ALA A 735 12.01 12.21 16.22
N GLY A 736 12.75 11.36 15.54
CA GLY A 736 13.72 10.43 16.06
C GLY A 736 14.69 10.09 14.94
N ASP A 737 15.72 9.37 15.31
CA ASP A 737 16.87 9.12 14.47
C ASP A 737 16.73 7.75 13.78
N TYR A 738 17.87 7.15 13.46
CA TYR A 738 17.90 5.82 12.88
C TYR A 738 17.47 4.73 13.88
N GLU A 739 17.47 5.01 15.18
CA GLU A 739 17.06 4.05 16.21
C GLU A 739 15.55 3.91 16.17
N ASP A 740 14.87 5.04 16.01
CA ASP A 740 13.44 5.06 15.81
C ASP A 740 13.15 4.29 14.52
N TRP A 741 13.88 4.55 13.42
CA TRP A 741 13.80 3.75 12.19
C TRP A 741 13.95 2.25 12.42
N SER A 742 15.09 1.75 12.88
CA SER A 742 15.24 0.30 13.07
C SER A 742 14.35 -0.24 14.18
N PHE A 743 13.83 0.61 15.07
CA PHE A 743 12.75 0.21 15.94
C PHE A 743 11.57 -0.36 15.14
N ILE A 744 11.11 0.29 14.08
CA ILE A 744 10.02 -0.25 13.26
C ILE A 744 10.52 -1.28 12.22
N PHE A 745 11.74 -1.18 11.67
CA PHE A 745 12.22 -2.13 10.65
C PHE A 745 12.36 -3.53 11.18
N LYS A 746 12.74 -3.68 12.44
CA LYS A 746 12.69 -5.00 13.04
C LYS A 746 11.30 -5.54 13.10
N ARG A 747 10.39 -4.75 13.69
CA ARG A 747 9.10 -5.30 14.11
C ARG A 747 8.32 -5.79 12.88
N ARG A 748 8.59 -5.16 11.73
CA ARG A 748 8.23 -5.66 10.41
C ARG A 748 8.66 -7.12 10.14
N GLN A 749 9.90 -7.54 10.40
CA GLN A 749 10.38 -8.90 10.09
C GLN A 749 9.89 -9.98 11.07
N GLU A 750 9.51 -9.58 12.29
CA GLU A 750 9.07 -10.50 13.35
C GLU A 750 7.70 -11.09 13.01
N SER A 751 6.81 -10.28 12.44
CA SER A 751 5.39 -10.57 12.45
C SER A 751 5.02 -11.83 11.65
N ASN A 752 4.36 -12.79 12.32
CA ASN A 752 3.62 -13.86 11.64
C ASN A 752 2.33 -13.32 10.97
N ASN A 753 1.87 -12.13 11.36
CA ASN A 753 0.81 -11.38 10.66
C ASN A 753 1.43 -10.44 9.61
N GLN A 754 1.09 -10.67 8.35
CA GLN A 754 1.78 -10.06 7.21
C GLN A 754 1.44 -8.56 6.93
N ALA A 755 0.51 -7.92 7.66
CA ALA A 755 0.28 -6.47 7.53
C ALA A 755 0.87 -5.63 8.66
N ASP A 756 1.15 -6.18 9.85
CA ASP A 756 2.06 -5.48 10.74
C ASP A 756 3.41 -5.32 10.02
N GLU A 757 3.83 -6.29 9.19
CA GLU A 757 4.97 -6.13 8.26
C GLU A 757 4.86 -4.88 7.36
N VAL A 758 3.75 -4.71 6.63
CA VAL A 758 3.60 -3.65 5.62
C VAL A 758 3.25 -2.29 6.23
N ALA A 759 2.42 -2.24 7.27
CA ALA A 759 2.15 -1.02 8.04
C ALA A 759 3.45 -0.43 8.62
N MET A 760 4.38 -1.31 9.01
CA MET A 760 5.71 -0.93 9.46
C MET A 760 6.65 -0.58 8.30
N LEU A 761 6.65 -1.32 7.19
CA LEU A 761 7.37 -0.93 5.96
C LEU A 761 7.02 0.49 5.52
N ARG A 762 5.72 0.81 5.52
CA ARG A 762 5.21 2.14 5.14
C ARG A 762 5.62 3.24 6.10
N ALA A 763 5.64 2.96 7.40
CA ALA A 763 6.15 3.91 8.36
C ALA A 763 7.67 4.13 8.18
N LEU A 764 8.43 3.11 7.83
CA LEU A 764 9.88 3.23 7.74
C LEU A 764 10.35 4.18 6.66
N GLY A 765 9.52 4.46 5.66
CA GLY A 765 9.86 5.51 4.72
C GLY A 765 10.17 6.86 5.39
N CYS A 766 9.65 7.09 6.60
CA CYS A 766 9.52 8.40 7.23
C CYS A 766 10.70 8.94 8.02
N THR A 767 11.84 8.25 8.06
CA THR A 767 13.03 8.82 8.69
C THR A 767 13.60 9.99 7.88
N LYS A 768 14.09 11.03 8.56
CA LYS A 768 14.98 12.06 7.98
C LYS A 768 16.46 11.71 8.07
N ASN A 769 16.84 10.64 8.75
CA ASN A 769 18.25 10.34 8.98
C ASN A 769 18.87 9.72 7.71
N ASP A 770 19.84 10.39 7.07
CA ASP A 770 20.48 9.96 5.82
C ASP A 770 21.01 8.52 5.83
N GLN A 771 21.37 8.03 7.01
CA GLN A 771 21.82 6.66 7.21
C GLN A 771 20.65 5.68 7.07
N ALA A 772 19.53 6.01 7.71
CA ALA A 772 18.27 5.30 7.70
C ALA A 772 17.58 5.38 6.33
N ARG A 773 17.77 6.50 5.63
CA ARG A 773 17.38 6.72 4.24
C ARG A 773 18.13 5.79 3.31
N ASN A 774 19.48 5.83 3.35
CA ASN A 774 20.34 4.89 2.65
C ASN A 774 19.91 3.46 2.96
N GLU A 775 19.60 3.19 4.23
CA GLU A 775 19.24 1.86 4.67
C GLU A 775 17.97 1.36 4.01
N TYR A 776 16.89 2.14 4.17
CA TYR A 776 15.62 1.88 3.56
C TYR A 776 15.79 1.63 2.06
N LEU A 777 16.35 2.61 1.33
CA LEU A 777 16.56 2.57 -0.12
C LEU A 777 17.24 1.28 -0.60
N LYS A 778 18.22 0.80 0.18
CA LYS A 778 18.94 -0.44 -0.09
C LYS A 778 18.12 -1.67 0.27
N ASN A 779 17.42 -1.66 1.40
CA ASN A 779 16.61 -2.79 1.87
C ASN A 779 15.46 -3.14 0.93
N ILE A 780 14.96 -2.15 0.18
CA ILE A 780 13.99 -2.37 -0.88
C ILE A 780 14.46 -3.41 -1.89
N LEU A 781 15.74 -3.47 -2.25
CA LEU A 781 16.20 -4.32 -3.36
C LEU A 781 16.30 -5.82 -2.99
N THR A 782 15.71 -6.24 -1.87
CA THR A 782 16.13 -7.45 -1.14
C THR A 782 15.00 -8.37 -0.72
N ASP A 783 15.27 -9.67 -0.52
CA ASP A 783 14.23 -10.69 -0.27
C ASP A 783 13.53 -10.54 1.09
N ASP A 784 14.07 -9.72 1.99
CA ASP A 784 13.36 -9.20 3.16
C ASP A 784 12.16 -8.33 2.76
N VAL A 785 12.35 -7.37 1.85
CA VAL A 785 11.24 -6.72 1.15
C VAL A 785 10.79 -7.73 0.08
N LYS A 786 10.04 -8.74 0.58
CA LYS A 786 9.25 -9.72 -0.17
C LYS A 786 8.90 -9.11 -1.51
N ALA A 787 9.35 -9.71 -2.61
CA ALA A 787 9.68 -8.92 -3.79
C ALA A 787 8.53 -8.08 -4.38
N GLN A 788 7.28 -8.46 -4.08
CA GLN A 788 6.04 -7.72 -4.33
C GLN A 788 5.93 -6.32 -3.67
N ASP A 789 6.58 -6.10 -2.51
CA ASP A 789 6.47 -4.88 -1.70
C ASP A 789 7.49 -3.80 -2.12
N ARG A 790 8.34 -4.10 -3.11
CA ARG A 790 9.56 -3.32 -3.39
C ARG A 790 9.29 -1.95 -3.99
N LEU A 791 8.42 -1.84 -5.00
CA LEU A 791 8.10 -0.53 -5.58
C LEU A 791 7.52 0.41 -4.52
N ASN A 792 6.45 -0.05 -3.88
CA ASN A 792 5.68 0.73 -2.91
C ASN A 792 6.60 1.23 -1.79
N ALA A 793 7.59 0.43 -1.40
CA ALA A 793 8.59 0.83 -0.44
C ALA A 793 9.38 2.09 -0.86
N PHE A 794 9.87 2.21 -2.11
CA PHE A 794 10.51 3.46 -2.59
C PHE A 794 9.57 4.66 -2.45
N THR A 795 8.29 4.49 -2.84
CA THR A 795 7.28 5.54 -2.73
C THR A 795 7.01 5.92 -1.27
N PHE A 796 6.86 4.96 -0.36
CA PHE A 796 6.72 5.22 1.08
C PHE A 796 7.92 6.02 1.62
N PHE A 797 9.11 5.78 1.08
CA PHE A 797 10.35 6.44 1.47
C PHE A 797 10.43 7.91 1.02
N TYR A 798 10.01 8.22 -0.20
CA TYR A 798 9.93 9.62 -0.66
C TYR A 798 8.82 10.39 0.06
N MET A 799 7.63 9.77 0.19
CA MET A 799 6.51 10.31 0.99
C MET A 799 6.87 10.48 2.46
N GLY A 800 7.78 9.65 2.94
CA GLY A 800 8.14 9.60 4.34
C GLY A 800 8.78 10.89 4.85
N ASP A 801 9.56 11.61 4.03
CA ASP A 801 9.89 12.98 4.34
C ASP A 801 10.29 13.75 3.08
N GLN A 802 9.89 15.03 3.01
CA GLN A 802 10.27 16.03 1.99
C GLN A 802 11.74 15.85 1.54
N SER A 803 12.67 15.76 2.48
CA SER A 803 14.10 15.72 2.19
C SER A 803 14.61 14.39 1.58
N ASN A 804 13.81 13.32 1.61
CA ASN A 804 14.26 11.96 1.32
C ASN A 804 14.56 11.68 -0.14
N ALA A 805 13.79 12.22 -1.08
CA ALA A 805 14.02 11.97 -2.51
C ALA A 805 15.32 12.61 -3.02
N LYS A 806 15.66 13.83 -2.60
CA LYS A 806 16.92 14.49 -3.04
C LYS A 806 18.13 13.67 -2.61
N PHE A 807 18.03 13.02 -1.46
CA PHE A 807 19.01 12.07 -0.96
C PHE A 807 19.04 10.72 -1.70
N ALA A 808 17.92 10.27 -2.27
CA ALA A 808 17.84 9.02 -3.02
C ALA A 808 18.43 9.10 -4.44
N LEU A 809 18.58 10.31 -5.01
CA LEU A 809 19.11 10.51 -6.36
C LEU A 809 20.45 9.80 -6.63
N PRO A 810 21.51 9.97 -5.81
CA PRO A 810 22.80 9.36 -6.10
C PRO A 810 22.73 7.84 -5.98
N PHE A 811 21.99 7.34 -5.00
CA PHE A 811 21.77 5.90 -4.81
C PHE A 811 21.11 5.26 -6.05
N ILE A 812 20.04 5.88 -6.57
CA ILE A 812 19.30 5.36 -7.72
C ILE A 812 20.15 5.42 -9.00
N LYS A 813 21.01 6.45 -9.16
CA LYS A 813 22.01 6.50 -10.24
C LYS A 813 23.06 5.41 -10.17
N GLU A 814 23.53 5.06 -8.98
CA GLU A 814 24.63 4.10 -8.79
C GLU A 814 24.15 2.65 -8.82
N ASN A 815 22.86 2.40 -8.62
CA ASN A 815 22.30 1.06 -8.46
C ASN A 815 21.30 0.67 -9.56
N VAL A 816 21.11 1.49 -10.62
CA VAL A 816 20.11 1.33 -11.71
C VAL A 816 19.89 -0.14 -12.12
N LYS A 817 20.96 -0.87 -12.42
CA LYS A 817 20.93 -2.28 -12.85
C LYS A 817 20.48 -3.26 -11.77
N GLU A 818 20.90 -3.06 -10.52
CA GLU A 818 20.47 -3.90 -9.40
C GLU A 818 19.05 -3.54 -8.96
N ILE A 819 18.58 -2.31 -9.23
CA ILE A 819 17.16 -1.95 -9.13
C ILE A 819 16.36 -2.70 -10.20
N GLU A 820 16.72 -2.59 -11.48
CA GLU A 820 16.08 -3.30 -12.61
C GLU A 820 15.96 -4.82 -12.38
N LYS A 821 16.97 -5.42 -11.76
CA LYS A 821 17.01 -6.84 -11.38
C LYS A 821 16.19 -7.16 -10.12
N ALA A 822 16.04 -6.24 -9.18
CA ALA A 822 15.35 -6.47 -7.91
C ALA A 822 13.84 -6.21 -7.99
N VAL A 823 13.38 -5.23 -8.76
CA VAL A 823 11.95 -5.05 -9.06
C VAL A 823 11.61 -5.82 -10.33
N VAL A 824 10.99 -6.99 -10.16
CA VAL A 824 10.84 -8.05 -11.20
C VAL A 824 9.96 -7.63 -12.40
N LEU A 825 9.25 -6.50 -12.32
CA LEU A 825 8.50 -5.91 -13.43
C LEU A 825 9.26 -4.69 -14.00
N PRO A 826 9.49 -4.60 -15.33
CA PRO A 826 10.07 -3.42 -15.97
C PRO A 826 9.28 -2.12 -15.74
N ALA A 827 8.02 -2.22 -15.30
CA ALA A 827 7.24 -1.12 -14.77
C ALA A 827 7.88 -0.55 -13.51
N TRP A 828 7.92 -1.37 -12.46
CA TRP A 828 8.40 -1.01 -11.14
C TRP A 828 9.83 -0.45 -11.14
N PHE A 829 10.66 -0.84 -12.10
CA PHE A 829 11.96 -0.21 -12.36
C PHE A 829 11.86 1.27 -12.79
N GLN A 830 11.07 1.59 -13.82
CA GLN A 830 10.92 2.97 -14.32
C GLN A 830 10.18 3.88 -13.32
N ASN A 831 9.23 3.30 -12.60
CA ASN A 831 8.42 3.96 -11.57
C ASN A 831 9.26 4.58 -10.44
N ILE A 832 10.37 3.93 -10.06
CA ILE A 832 11.31 4.44 -9.05
C ILE A 832 11.94 5.77 -9.48
N PHE A 833 12.05 5.99 -10.80
CA PHE A 833 12.54 7.24 -11.42
C PHE A 833 11.39 8.24 -11.67
N ALA A 834 10.17 7.78 -11.95
CA ALA A 834 9.02 8.68 -12.04
C ALA A 834 8.66 9.30 -10.68
N ASN A 835 8.44 8.47 -9.65
CA ASN A 835 7.94 8.91 -8.35
C ASN A 835 8.88 9.88 -7.62
N ILE A 836 10.19 9.68 -7.72
CA ILE A 836 11.16 10.45 -6.93
C ILE A 836 11.09 11.96 -7.22
N ALA A 837 10.71 12.36 -8.44
CA ALA A 837 10.72 13.76 -8.85
C ALA A 837 9.76 14.65 -8.04
N GLY A 838 8.58 14.15 -7.67
CA GLY A 838 7.55 14.92 -6.94
C GLY A 838 7.98 15.40 -5.54
N TYR A 839 9.05 14.82 -4.98
CA TYR A 839 9.54 15.10 -3.63
C TYR A 839 10.89 15.82 -3.66
N LEU A 840 11.21 16.53 -4.74
CA LEU A 840 12.46 17.29 -4.91
C LEU A 840 12.21 18.81 -4.83
N ASP A 841 13.22 19.55 -4.38
CA ASP A 841 13.28 21.00 -4.54
C ASP A 841 13.91 21.39 -5.90
N GLU A 842 13.84 22.68 -6.27
CA GLU A 842 14.27 23.20 -7.58
C GLU A 842 15.80 23.10 -7.80
N GLU A 843 16.58 22.79 -6.77
CA GLU A 843 17.99 22.45 -6.85
C GLU A 843 18.17 20.94 -7.08
N GLY A 844 17.47 20.10 -6.31
CA GLY A 844 17.43 18.65 -6.46
C GLY A 844 16.89 18.21 -7.83
N LEU A 845 15.94 18.94 -8.42
CA LEU A 845 15.45 18.70 -9.78
C LEU A 845 16.54 18.94 -10.85
N LYS A 846 17.48 19.87 -10.63
CA LYS A 846 18.62 20.11 -11.53
C LYS A 846 19.70 19.04 -11.35
N GLU A 847 19.95 18.62 -10.11
CA GLU A 847 20.78 17.46 -9.83
C GLU A 847 20.18 16.20 -10.47
N TYR A 848 18.85 16.06 -10.49
CA TYR A 848 18.18 14.92 -11.09
C TYR A 848 18.21 14.91 -12.64
N GLU A 849 17.98 16.05 -13.30
CA GLU A 849 18.20 16.19 -14.75
C GLU A 849 19.62 15.79 -15.16
N THR A 850 20.61 16.23 -14.37
CA THR A 850 22.03 15.90 -14.57
C THR A 850 22.29 14.41 -14.35
N MET A 851 21.66 13.82 -13.34
CA MET A 851 21.72 12.40 -13.01
C MET A 851 21.16 11.53 -14.14
N LEU A 852 19.93 11.81 -14.59
CA LEU A 852 19.24 11.09 -15.67
C LEU A 852 20.02 11.16 -16.98
N THR A 853 20.44 12.37 -17.39
CA THR A 853 21.22 12.57 -18.63
C THR A 853 22.51 11.73 -18.61
N SER A 854 23.11 11.54 -17.44
CA SER A 854 24.32 10.71 -17.30
C SER A 854 24.11 9.19 -17.36
N ILE A 855 22.86 8.70 -17.37
CA ILE A 855 22.52 7.28 -17.57
C ILE A 855 21.73 6.99 -18.86
N GLN A 856 21.33 8.04 -19.60
CA GLN A 856 20.44 7.98 -20.77
C GLN A 856 20.82 6.93 -21.83
N THR A 857 22.12 6.75 -22.10
CA THR A 857 22.61 5.84 -23.15
C THR A 857 22.55 4.36 -22.74
N GLU A 858 22.60 4.08 -21.43
CA GLU A 858 22.62 2.71 -20.89
C GLU A 858 21.23 2.27 -20.38
N TYR A 859 20.44 3.22 -19.85
CA TYR A 859 19.08 3.00 -19.32
C TYR A 859 18.08 4.05 -19.85
N PRO A 860 17.78 4.04 -21.17
CA PRO A 860 16.98 5.08 -21.82
C PRO A 860 15.53 5.18 -21.30
N THR A 861 14.94 4.07 -20.85
CA THR A 861 13.59 4.04 -20.26
C THR A 861 13.53 4.76 -18.91
N ALA A 862 14.52 4.52 -18.03
CA ALA A 862 14.67 5.22 -16.76
C ALA A 862 14.92 6.73 -16.95
N PHE A 863 15.69 7.11 -17.98
CA PHE A 863 15.85 8.52 -18.38
C PHE A 863 14.49 9.16 -18.72
N THR A 864 13.73 8.57 -19.64
CA THR A 864 12.46 9.14 -20.11
C THR A 864 11.46 9.29 -18.96
N ALA A 865 11.30 8.24 -18.12
CA ALA A 865 10.39 8.26 -16.98
C ALA A 865 10.70 9.40 -15.99
N GLY A 866 11.95 9.50 -15.53
CA GLY A 866 12.35 10.55 -14.58
C GLY A 866 12.29 11.96 -15.18
N ASN A 867 12.68 12.12 -16.45
CA ASN A 867 12.72 13.43 -17.09
C ASN A 867 11.32 13.99 -17.36
N SER A 868 10.34 13.14 -17.68
CA SER A 868 8.93 13.51 -17.75
C SER A 868 8.36 13.94 -16.39
N ALA A 869 8.80 13.33 -15.29
CA ALA A 869 8.31 13.64 -13.95
C ALA A 869 8.88 14.96 -13.38
N ILE A 870 10.13 15.31 -13.71
CA ILE A 870 10.77 16.59 -13.32
C ILE A 870 9.95 17.81 -13.77
N ALA A 871 9.39 17.75 -14.98
CA ALA A 871 8.57 18.84 -15.51
C ALA A 871 7.32 19.12 -14.67
N SER A 872 6.71 18.08 -14.09
CA SER A 872 5.56 18.21 -13.18
C SER A 872 5.97 18.81 -11.84
N ALA A 873 7.04 18.30 -11.22
CA ALA A 873 7.52 18.77 -9.92
C ALA A 873 7.90 20.27 -9.94
N ARG A 874 8.55 20.75 -11.01
CA ARG A 874 8.86 22.18 -11.17
C ARG A 874 7.62 23.08 -11.17
N ALA A 875 6.53 22.63 -11.79
CA ALA A 875 5.29 23.40 -11.81
C ALA A 875 4.70 23.57 -10.41
N ASN A 876 4.80 22.53 -9.59
CA ASN A 876 4.24 22.49 -8.23
C ASN A 876 5.07 23.35 -7.24
N ILE A 877 6.41 23.39 -7.41
CA ILE A 877 7.28 24.32 -6.66
C ILE A 877 7.00 25.79 -7.04
N LYS A 878 6.87 26.06 -8.35
CA LYS A 878 6.53 27.40 -8.84
C LYS A 878 5.20 27.87 -8.23
N TRP A 879 4.18 27.01 -8.29
CA TRP A 879 2.87 27.28 -7.70
C TRP A 879 2.96 27.72 -6.24
N GLY A 880 3.61 26.91 -5.38
CA GLY A 880 3.70 27.20 -3.95
C GLY A 880 4.46 28.49 -3.66
N SER A 881 5.49 28.77 -4.45
CA SER A 881 6.29 30.00 -4.37
C SER A 881 5.46 31.24 -4.71
N ASP A 882 4.64 31.19 -5.76
CA ASP A 882 3.78 32.28 -6.22
C ASP A 882 2.58 32.57 -5.28
N LYS A 883 2.40 31.80 -4.20
CA LYS A 883 1.28 31.95 -3.25
C LYS A 883 1.67 32.15 -1.79
N VAL A 884 2.92 31.91 -1.39
CA VAL A 884 3.32 31.96 0.03
C VAL A 884 3.03 33.30 0.72
N GLU A 885 3.23 34.44 0.05
CA GLU A 885 2.90 35.76 0.61
C GLU A 885 1.38 35.98 0.77
N GLN A 886 0.58 35.43 -0.15
CA GLN A 886 -0.88 35.47 -0.07
C GLN A 886 -1.41 34.57 1.06
N ILE A 887 -0.71 33.46 1.35
CA ILE A 887 -1.02 32.59 2.49
C ILE A 887 -0.70 33.28 3.82
N ILE A 888 0.48 33.93 3.93
CA ILE A 888 0.94 34.57 5.17
C ILE A 888 0.10 35.81 5.52
N SER A 889 -0.11 36.71 4.55
CA SER A 889 -0.87 37.96 4.78
C SER A 889 -2.29 37.71 5.29
N VAL A 890 -2.97 36.69 4.74
CA VAL A 890 -4.33 36.30 5.14
C VAL A 890 -4.38 35.68 6.55
N VAL A 891 -3.25 35.21 7.09
CA VAL A 891 -3.14 34.71 8.47
C VAL A 891 -3.00 35.84 9.48
N ASP A 892 -2.23 36.90 9.18
CA ASP A 892 -2.01 37.99 10.12
C ASP A 892 -3.31 38.77 10.41
N ASP A 893 -4.17 38.92 9.40
CA ASP A 893 -5.52 39.51 9.50
C ASP A 893 -6.48 38.79 10.48
N LEU A 894 -6.15 37.57 10.96
CA LEU A 894 -6.91 36.88 12.01
C LEU A 894 -6.58 37.36 13.43
N SER A 895 -5.60 38.24 13.61
CA SER A 895 -5.19 38.76 14.92
C SER A 895 -6.13 39.88 15.40
N PRO A 896 -6.78 39.77 16.58
CA PRO A 896 -7.60 40.84 17.13
C PRO A 896 -6.76 42.12 17.34
N THR A 897 -7.19 43.22 16.73
CA THR A 897 -6.46 44.50 16.78
C THR A 897 -6.65 45.22 18.11
N THR A 898 -5.55 45.43 18.84
CA THR A 898 -5.47 46.34 19.98
C THR A 898 -4.57 47.53 19.65
N THR A 899 -5.03 48.75 19.99
CA THR A 899 -4.48 50.02 19.52
C THR A 899 -3.11 50.40 20.14
N PRO A 900 -2.27 51.19 19.43
CA PRO A 900 -0.89 51.47 19.85
C PRO A 900 -0.71 52.80 20.60
N ALA A 901 0.10 52.80 21.66
CA ALA A 901 0.85 53.96 22.21
C ALA A 901 1.75 53.51 23.40
N PRO A 902 2.83 54.24 23.73
CA PRO A 902 3.77 54.96 22.87
C PRO A 902 5.24 54.53 23.14
N SER A 903 6.20 55.20 22.48
CA SER A 903 7.64 54.89 22.54
C SER A 903 8.36 55.24 23.85
N SER A 904 9.30 54.39 24.27
CA SER A 904 10.49 54.78 25.03
C SER A 904 11.70 53.94 24.59
N SER A 905 12.86 54.57 24.45
CA SER A 905 14.14 53.96 24.02
C SER A 905 14.99 53.51 25.20
N GLU A 906 15.74 52.40 25.06
CA GLU A 906 17.19 52.34 25.32
C GLU A 906 17.80 50.98 24.86
N GLU A 907 19.12 50.83 25.00
CA GLU A 907 19.96 49.81 24.33
C GLU A 907 19.99 48.42 25.02
N PRO A 908 20.39 47.34 24.31
CA PRO A 908 20.32 45.99 24.84
C PRO A 908 21.52 45.60 25.73
N THR A 909 21.24 44.83 26.78
CA THR A 909 22.24 44.03 27.52
C THR A 909 21.81 42.56 27.56
N THR A 910 22.80 41.67 27.65
CA THR A 910 22.65 40.23 27.40
C THR A 910 22.66 39.39 28.67
N GLU A 911 21.61 38.60 28.90
CA GLU A 911 21.62 37.45 29.83
C GLU A 911 20.54 36.43 29.42
N THR A 912 20.84 35.14 29.49
CA THR A 912 19.98 34.05 28.98
C THR A 912 19.56 33.10 30.12
N PRO A 913 18.27 32.73 30.27
CA PRO A 913 17.83 31.73 31.24
C PRO A 913 18.27 30.29 30.90
N ALA A 914 18.20 29.39 31.90
CA ALA A 914 18.72 28.01 31.81
C ALA A 914 17.61 26.94 31.91
N PRO A 915 17.78 25.75 31.28
CA PRO A 915 16.72 24.74 31.16
C PRO A 915 16.46 23.93 32.44
N GLY A 916 15.19 23.78 32.81
CA GLY A 916 14.78 22.86 33.89
C GLY A 916 13.27 22.61 34.05
N SER A 917 12.43 23.43 33.45
CA SER A 917 10.96 23.42 33.57
C SER A 917 10.28 22.20 32.92
N ALA A 918 10.76 21.75 31.75
CA ALA A 918 10.07 20.76 30.91
C ALA A 918 9.93 19.35 31.51
N THR A 919 11.03 18.71 31.92
CA THR A 919 11.03 17.26 32.23
C THR A 919 10.16 16.92 33.45
N GLN A 920 10.16 17.77 34.48
CA GLN A 920 9.30 17.59 35.66
C GLN A 920 7.81 17.85 35.40
N TYR A 921 7.47 18.49 34.27
CA TYR A 921 6.08 18.64 33.83
C TYR A 921 5.61 17.35 33.15
N VAL A 922 6.42 16.78 32.25
CA VAL A 922 6.10 15.52 31.54
C VAL A 922 5.89 14.35 32.50
N PHE A 923 6.76 14.16 33.51
CA PHE A 923 6.57 13.09 34.49
C PHE A 923 5.23 13.20 35.26
N ARG A 924 4.82 14.41 35.66
CA ARG A 924 3.53 14.64 36.36
C ARG A 924 2.30 14.37 35.49
N LEU A 925 2.41 14.46 34.17
CA LEU A 925 1.35 14.02 33.24
C LEU A 925 1.29 12.49 33.16
N LEU A 926 2.44 11.84 33.09
CA LEU A 926 2.54 10.37 33.04
C LEU A 926 1.99 9.72 34.31
N ASP A 927 2.36 10.20 35.51
CA ASP A 927 1.93 9.63 36.81
C ASP A 927 0.41 9.38 36.91
N ASN A 928 -0.40 10.31 36.39
CA ASN A 928 -1.87 10.20 36.46
C ASN A 928 -2.43 9.14 35.50
N VAL A 929 -1.87 9.02 34.29
CA VAL A 929 -2.33 8.08 33.25
C VAL A 929 -1.86 6.65 33.55
N ILE A 930 -0.63 6.52 34.06
CA ILE A 930 -0.05 5.29 34.59
C ILE A 930 -0.98 4.64 35.63
N LYS A 931 -1.53 5.47 36.52
CA LYS A 931 -2.32 5.06 37.67
C LYS A 931 -3.74 4.61 37.32
N ASP A 932 -4.31 5.06 36.20
CA ASP A 932 -5.57 4.54 35.68
C ASP A 932 -5.38 3.23 34.90
N LEU A 933 -4.37 3.19 34.03
CA LEU A 933 -4.13 2.02 33.18
C LEU A 933 -3.63 0.81 33.96
N GLY A 934 -2.77 1.02 34.97
CA GLY A 934 -2.08 -0.05 35.67
C GLY A 934 -1.00 -0.71 34.81
N PHE A 935 -0.55 -1.90 35.24
CA PHE A 935 0.60 -2.61 34.65
C PHE A 935 0.26 -4.01 34.09
N GLU A 936 -0.97 -4.51 34.30
CA GLU A 936 -1.44 -5.83 33.84
C GLU A 936 -2.55 -5.70 32.79
N VAL A 937 -2.66 -6.70 31.90
CA VAL A 937 -3.68 -6.76 30.83
C VAL A 937 -4.81 -7.68 31.27
N GLU A 938 -6.05 -7.21 31.20
CA GLU A 938 -7.21 -7.94 31.72
C GLU A 938 -7.90 -8.82 30.64
N PRO A 939 -8.53 -9.96 30.98
CA PRO A 939 -9.22 -10.81 30.00
C PRO A 939 -10.48 -10.15 29.42
N ASN A 940 -10.66 -10.23 28.09
CA ASN A 940 -11.72 -9.55 27.33
C ASN A 940 -11.70 -8.01 27.46
N GLU A 941 -10.59 -7.43 27.93
CA GLU A 941 -10.39 -5.99 27.94
C GLU A 941 -10.44 -5.46 26.50
N HIS A 942 -11.36 -4.50 26.25
CA HIS A 942 -11.60 -3.95 24.91
C HIS A 942 -10.28 -3.63 24.23
N VAL A 943 -10.18 -3.96 22.95
CA VAL A 943 -8.89 -4.05 22.27
C VAL A 943 -8.10 -2.77 22.51
N THR A 944 -8.66 -1.55 22.44
CA THR A 944 -7.94 -0.31 22.81
C THR A 944 -7.35 -0.24 24.22
N ARG A 945 -8.00 -0.75 25.27
CA ARG A 945 -7.46 -0.69 26.64
C ARG A 945 -6.38 -1.75 26.87
N THR A 946 -6.56 -2.91 26.25
CA THR A 946 -5.49 -3.90 26.03
C THR A 946 -4.35 -3.19 25.31
N LEU A 947 -4.66 -2.51 24.21
CA LEU A 947 -3.77 -1.66 23.40
C LEU A 947 -3.44 -0.33 24.13
N ASN A 948 -3.75 -0.28 25.43
CA ASN A 948 -3.34 0.60 26.52
C ASN A 948 -2.57 -0.12 27.69
N ARG A 949 -2.04 -1.39 27.54
CA ARG A 949 -0.66 -1.87 27.96
C ARG A 949 0.18 -2.90 27.02
N PHE A 950 1.31 -2.91 26.16
CA PHE A 950 2.58 -2.40 25.36
C PHE A 950 3.26 -1.09 24.67
N TYR A 951 2.83 0.18 24.47
CA TYR A 951 3.58 1.44 24.27
C TYR A 951 3.81 2.39 25.55
N LEU A 952 2.85 2.91 26.34
CA LEU A 952 3.04 4.07 27.30
C LEU A 952 4.13 4.04 28.43
N LEU A 953 3.94 3.47 29.64
CA LEU A 953 4.91 3.60 30.78
C LEU A 953 6.37 3.48 30.39
N ASN A 954 6.72 2.60 29.45
CA ASN A 954 8.10 2.40 29.04
C ASN A 954 8.67 3.63 28.30
N PHE A 955 7.87 4.57 27.80
CA PHE A 955 8.35 5.90 27.40
C PHE A 955 8.81 6.66 28.62
N ALA A 956 8.07 6.54 29.71
CA ALA A 956 8.55 6.89 31.02
C ALA A 956 9.84 6.10 31.38
N CYS A 957 9.95 4.77 31.22
CA CYS A 957 11.22 4.03 31.44
C CYS A 957 12.41 4.61 30.65
N ASN A 958 12.29 4.75 29.33
CA ASN A 958 13.32 5.34 28.46
C ASN A 958 13.63 6.80 28.85
N MET A 959 12.67 7.55 29.42
CA MET A 959 12.90 8.88 30.01
C MET A 959 13.44 8.84 31.45
N GLY A 960 13.64 7.68 32.07
CA GLY A 960 14.13 7.54 33.45
C GLY A 960 13.06 7.50 34.56
N HIS A 961 11.78 7.43 34.21
CA HIS A 961 10.66 7.33 35.17
C HIS A 961 10.70 6.00 35.92
N GLN A 962 10.91 6.10 37.23
CA GLN A 962 11.31 4.95 38.03
C GLN A 962 10.18 3.95 38.32
N GLU A 963 8.90 4.36 38.29
CA GLU A 963 7.82 3.39 38.54
C GLU A 963 7.72 2.36 37.41
N CYS A 964 7.92 2.81 36.17
CA CYS A 964 8.06 1.92 35.03
C CYS A 964 9.25 0.96 35.15
N ILE A 965 10.46 1.50 35.41
CA ILE A 965 11.70 0.70 35.36
C ILE A 965 11.62 -0.41 36.41
N ASN A 966 11.18 -0.06 37.63
CA ASN A 966 11.00 -1.02 38.70
C ASN A 966 9.95 -2.09 38.38
N ASN A 967 8.79 -1.73 37.80
CA ASN A 967 7.80 -2.74 37.39
C ASN A 967 8.34 -3.68 36.30
N SER A 968 9.02 -3.12 35.29
CA SER A 968 9.58 -3.83 34.15
C SER A 968 10.65 -4.84 34.56
N VAL A 969 11.61 -4.40 35.37
CA VAL A 969 12.70 -5.24 35.89
C VAL A 969 12.17 -6.31 36.87
N ASN A 970 11.11 -6.02 37.64
CA ASN A 970 10.47 -7.02 38.48
C ASN A 970 9.71 -8.07 37.66
N ARG A 971 8.96 -7.64 36.62
CA ARG A 971 8.28 -8.53 35.66
C ARG A 971 9.28 -9.44 34.94
N PHE A 972 10.47 -8.93 34.61
CA PHE A 972 11.57 -9.71 34.03
C PHE A 972 12.05 -10.82 34.96
N LYS A 973 12.33 -10.46 36.22
CA LYS A 973 12.80 -11.41 37.24
C LYS A 973 11.74 -12.47 37.54
N SER A 974 10.46 -12.12 37.53
CA SER A 974 9.35 -13.08 37.62
C SER A 974 9.29 -14.04 36.41
N TYR A 975 9.62 -13.59 35.21
CA TYR A 975 9.68 -14.46 34.02
C TYR A 975 10.92 -15.37 34.03
N LYS A 976 12.13 -14.83 34.31
CA LYS A 976 13.39 -15.60 34.40
C LYS A 976 13.34 -16.67 35.50
N SER A 977 12.64 -16.40 36.61
CA SER A 977 12.44 -17.37 37.71
C SER A 977 11.27 -18.34 37.50
N GLY A 978 10.50 -18.22 36.40
CA GLY A 978 9.35 -19.08 36.11
C GLY A 978 8.11 -18.84 36.97
N VAL A 979 8.05 -17.72 37.71
CA VAL A 979 6.86 -17.30 38.48
C VAL A 979 5.71 -16.89 37.56
N ILE A 980 6.02 -16.32 36.39
CA ILE A 980 5.09 -16.19 35.27
C ILE A 980 5.61 -17.01 34.08
N THR A 981 4.75 -17.85 33.50
CA THR A 981 5.12 -18.80 32.43
C THR A 981 5.27 -18.13 31.07
N SER A 982 4.52 -17.05 30.84
CA SER A 982 4.67 -16.13 29.72
C SER A 982 4.48 -14.70 30.21
N VAL A 983 5.27 -13.79 29.67
CA VAL A 983 4.88 -12.38 29.63
C VAL A 983 3.84 -12.27 28.51
N ASN A 984 2.79 -11.46 28.69
CA ASN A 984 1.84 -11.14 27.61
C ASN A 984 2.63 -10.71 26.35
N PRO A 985 2.32 -11.15 25.10
CA PRO A 985 3.05 -10.75 23.88
C PRO A 985 3.37 -9.26 23.87
N ASN A 986 2.35 -8.56 24.30
CA ASN A 986 2.21 -7.15 24.31
C ASN A 986 2.63 -6.54 25.68
N LEU A 987 3.51 -7.19 26.43
CA LEU A 987 4.31 -6.61 27.54
C LEU A 987 5.80 -7.01 27.41
N ARG A 988 6.18 -7.90 26.49
CA ARG A 988 7.51 -8.57 26.41
C ARG A 988 8.69 -7.59 26.34
N ARG A 989 8.56 -6.50 25.59
CA ARG A 989 9.60 -5.56 25.24
C ARG A 989 10.17 -4.65 26.34
N HIS A 990 9.38 -4.00 27.23
CA HIS A 990 9.98 -3.39 28.45
C HIS A 990 10.64 -4.48 29.26
N THR A 991 9.85 -5.51 29.54
CA THR A 991 10.21 -6.61 30.43
C THR A 991 11.59 -7.13 30.10
N PHE A 992 11.82 -7.49 28.83
CA PHE A 992 13.11 -8.01 28.40
C PHE A 992 14.16 -6.91 28.22
N CYS A 993 13.86 -5.74 27.62
CA CYS A 993 14.86 -4.71 27.34
C CYS A 993 15.39 -4.03 28.61
N GLU A 994 14.52 -3.60 29.52
CA GLU A 994 14.90 -3.03 30.81
C GLU A 994 15.52 -4.08 31.74
N GLY A 995 15.00 -5.31 31.68
CA GLY A 995 15.61 -6.47 32.35
C GLY A 995 17.06 -6.71 31.93
N LEU A 996 17.42 -6.40 30.69
CA LEU A 996 18.77 -6.57 30.11
C LEU A 996 19.65 -5.31 30.20
N ARG A 997 19.06 -4.12 30.33
CA ARG A 997 19.76 -2.87 30.68
C ARG A 997 20.19 -2.83 32.14
N ALA A 998 19.39 -3.43 33.03
CA ALA A 998 19.66 -3.57 34.46
C ALA A 998 20.22 -4.96 34.85
N GLY A 999 20.47 -5.83 33.86
CA GLY A 999 20.87 -7.22 34.04
C GLY A 999 22.28 -7.52 33.52
N ASP A 1000 22.66 -8.79 33.60
CA ASP A 1000 24.00 -9.28 33.22
C ASP A 1000 24.00 -10.23 32.01
N TYR A 1001 25.13 -10.93 31.80
CA TYR A 1001 25.28 -11.90 30.74
C TYR A 1001 24.37 -13.13 30.89
N GLU A 1002 24.05 -13.61 32.10
CA GLU A 1002 23.09 -14.71 32.30
C GLU A 1002 21.66 -14.27 32.02
N ASP A 1003 21.31 -13.01 32.29
CA ASP A 1003 20.03 -12.44 31.85
C ASP A 1003 19.92 -12.46 30.32
N TRP A 1004 21.00 -12.08 29.63
CA TRP A 1004 21.10 -12.10 28.17
C TRP A 1004 21.01 -13.52 27.60
N SER A 1005 21.84 -14.46 28.07
CA SER A 1005 21.83 -15.84 27.58
C SER A 1005 20.47 -16.54 27.80
N PHE A 1006 19.73 -16.20 28.85
CA PHE A 1006 18.38 -16.71 29.08
C PHE A 1006 17.40 -16.31 27.96
N ILE A 1007 17.39 -15.04 27.56
CA ILE A 1007 16.53 -14.56 26.47
C ILE A 1007 17.04 -15.02 25.09
N PHE A 1008 18.36 -15.14 24.88
CA PHE A 1008 18.95 -15.68 23.64
C PHE A 1008 18.54 -17.15 23.43
N LYS A 1009 18.59 -17.95 24.49
CA LYS A 1009 18.09 -19.33 24.44
C LYS A 1009 16.58 -19.39 24.21
N ARG A 1010 15.77 -18.58 24.92
CA ARG A 1010 14.31 -18.63 24.74
C ARG A 1010 13.85 -18.21 23.36
N ARG A 1011 14.60 -17.34 22.68
CA ARG A 1011 14.43 -17.06 21.25
C ARG A 1011 14.56 -18.34 20.40
N GLN A 1012 15.66 -19.09 20.54
CA GLN A 1012 15.94 -20.29 19.73
C GLN A 1012 14.92 -21.43 19.94
N GLU A 1013 14.10 -21.36 20.99
CA GLU A 1013 13.07 -22.35 21.32
C GLU A 1013 11.65 -21.97 20.85
N SER A 1014 11.45 -20.80 20.22
CA SER A 1014 10.12 -20.35 19.76
C SER A 1014 9.74 -20.92 18.39
N ASN A 1015 8.48 -21.35 18.25
CA ASN A 1015 7.85 -21.71 16.97
C ASN A 1015 6.95 -20.60 16.41
N ASN A 1016 6.81 -19.46 17.11
CA ASN A 1016 6.17 -18.25 16.60
C ASN A 1016 7.25 -17.24 16.18
N GLN A 1017 7.21 -16.82 14.91
CA GLN A 1017 8.16 -15.85 14.35
C GLN A 1017 8.12 -14.50 15.09
N ALA A 1018 6.94 -14.07 15.53
CA ALA A 1018 6.76 -12.81 16.27
C ALA A 1018 7.55 -12.82 17.59
N ASP A 1019 7.71 -13.99 18.22
CA ASP A 1019 8.41 -14.14 19.49
C ASP A 1019 9.92 -14.35 19.35
N GLU A 1020 10.38 -15.09 18.33
CA GLU A 1020 11.82 -15.26 18.08
C GLU A 1020 12.52 -13.91 17.97
N VAL A 1021 11.96 -13.03 17.14
CA VAL A 1021 12.65 -11.82 16.72
C VAL A 1021 12.42 -10.72 17.77
N ALA A 1022 11.25 -10.66 18.42
CA ALA A 1022 11.02 -9.77 19.57
C ALA A 1022 11.97 -10.07 20.76
N MET A 1023 12.33 -11.34 20.98
CA MET A 1023 13.38 -11.71 21.93
C MET A 1023 14.78 -11.33 21.44
N LEU A 1024 15.10 -11.52 20.14
CA LEU A 1024 16.34 -11.00 19.54
C LEU A 1024 16.54 -9.51 19.77
N ARG A 1025 15.43 -8.78 19.98
CA ARG A 1025 15.44 -7.33 20.09
C ARG A 1025 15.90 -6.84 21.45
N ALA A 1026 15.35 -7.44 22.50
CA ALA A 1026 15.71 -7.09 23.87
C ALA A 1026 17.19 -7.40 24.15
N LEU A 1027 17.73 -8.43 23.50
CA LEU A 1027 19.15 -8.81 23.55
C LEU A 1027 20.09 -7.72 23.04
N GLY A 1028 19.64 -6.83 22.17
CA GLY A 1028 20.39 -5.64 21.79
C GLY A 1028 20.56 -4.65 22.96
N CYS A 1029 19.57 -4.57 23.87
CA CYS A 1029 19.53 -3.64 25.01
C CYS A 1029 20.58 -3.86 26.10
N THR A 1030 21.44 -4.88 25.98
CA THR A 1030 22.47 -5.14 26.98
C THR A 1030 23.58 -4.10 26.96
N LYS A 1031 24.05 -3.73 28.15
CA LYS A 1031 25.27 -2.91 28.35
C LYS A 1031 26.49 -3.77 28.74
N ASN A 1032 26.35 -5.10 28.79
CA ASN A 1032 27.38 -6.02 29.25
C ASN A 1032 28.33 -6.43 28.10
N ASP A 1033 29.61 -6.04 28.18
CA ASP A 1033 30.59 -6.20 27.09
C ASP A 1033 30.76 -7.62 26.53
N GLN A 1034 30.54 -8.67 27.33
CA GLN A 1034 30.56 -10.05 26.83
C GLN A 1034 29.34 -10.33 25.97
N ALA A 1035 28.14 -10.01 26.48
CA ALA A 1035 26.89 -10.11 25.73
C ALA A 1035 26.93 -9.22 24.47
N ARG A 1036 27.56 -8.04 24.54
CA ARG A 1036 27.75 -7.12 23.42
C ARG A 1036 28.58 -7.75 22.29
N ASN A 1037 29.71 -8.38 22.61
CA ASN A 1037 30.54 -9.07 21.62
C ASN A 1037 29.90 -10.35 21.06
N GLU A 1038 29.19 -11.12 21.89
CA GLU A 1038 28.53 -12.35 21.45
C GLU A 1038 27.32 -12.07 20.57
N TYR A 1039 26.52 -11.06 20.93
CA TYR A 1039 25.47 -10.53 20.08
C TYR A 1039 26.03 -10.13 18.70
N LEU A 1040 27.08 -9.30 18.66
CA LEU A 1040 27.70 -8.84 17.42
C LEU A 1040 28.20 -9.98 16.51
N LYS A 1041 28.68 -11.10 17.08
CA LYS A 1041 29.08 -12.29 16.32
C LYS A 1041 27.91 -13.10 15.80
N ASN A 1042 26.89 -13.34 16.63
CA ASN A 1042 25.76 -14.21 16.29
C ASN A 1042 24.83 -13.59 15.23
N ILE A 1043 24.95 -12.29 14.94
CA ILE A 1043 24.32 -11.67 13.76
C ILE A 1043 24.85 -12.27 12.45
N LEU A 1044 26.12 -12.71 12.43
CA LEU A 1044 26.79 -13.21 11.21
C LEU A 1044 26.60 -14.71 10.99
N THR A 1045 25.86 -15.40 11.87
CA THR A 1045 25.60 -16.86 11.80
C THR A 1045 24.13 -17.16 11.49
N ASP A 1046 23.82 -18.42 11.19
CA ASP A 1046 22.44 -18.89 10.94
C ASP A 1046 21.53 -18.88 12.19
N ASP A 1047 22.09 -18.56 13.37
CA ASP A 1047 21.31 -18.23 14.56
C ASP A 1047 20.41 -17.02 14.33
N VAL A 1048 20.83 -16.05 13.52
CA VAL A 1048 19.97 -14.99 13.00
C VAL A 1048 19.67 -15.31 11.55
N LYS A 1049 18.37 -15.52 11.23
CA LYS A 1049 17.93 -15.85 9.86
C LYS A 1049 18.48 -14.79 8.92
N ALA A 1050 18.87 -15.15 7.71
CA ALA A 1050 19.56 -14.21 6.82
C ALA A 1050 18.77 -12.91 6.60
N GLN A 1051 17.43 -13.02 6.52
CA GLN A 1051 16.46 -11.90 6.45
C GLN A 1051 16.30 -11.06 7.73
N ASP A 1052 16.94 -11.41 8.86
CA ASP A 1052 16.85 -10.69 10.13
C ASP A 1052 18.17 -9.96 10.50
N ARG A 1053 19.28 -10.26 9.79
CA ARG A 1053 20.66 -9.94 10.21
C ARG A 1053 20.98 -8.45 10.22
N LEU A 1054 20.59 -7.73 9.17
CA LEU A 1054 20.84 -6.30 9.07
C LEU A 1054 20.22 -5.55 10.25
N ASN A 1055 18.93 -5.78 10.41
CA ASN A 1055 18.16 -5.32 11.54
C ASN A 1055 18.87 -5.66 12.86
N ALA A 1056 19.32 -6.91 13.02
CA ALA A 1056 19.98 -7.37 14.24
C ALA A 1056 21.16 -6.47 14.66
N PHE A 1057 22.03 -6.04 13.74
CA PHE A 1057 23.08 -5.04 14.04
C PHE A 1057 22.52 -3.76 14.64
N THR A 1058 21.35 -3.30 14.20
CA THR A 1058 20.85 -2.03 14.67
C THR A 1058 20.20 -2.09 16.05
N PHE A 1059 19.61 -3.19 16.50
CA PHE A 1059 19.19 -3.26 17.94
C PHE A 1059 20.37 -3.32 18.87
N PHE A 1060 21.51 -3.77 18.36
CA PHE A 1060 22.73 -3.62 19.12
C PHE A 1060 23.00 -2.13 19.37
N TYR A 1061 23.07 -1.32 18.32
CA TYR A 1061 23.33 0.12 18.43
C TYR A 1061 22.23 0.84 19.24
N MET A 1062 20.95 0.55 18.97
CA MET A 1062 19.78 1.12 19.66
C MET A 1062 19.59 0.68 21.12
N GLY A 1063 20.28 -0.39 21.51
CA GLY A 1063 20.02 -1.04 22.79
C GLY A 1063 20.38 -0.14 23.96
N ASP A 1064 21.50 0.55 23.81
CA ASP A 1064 22.01 1.61 24.66
C ASP A 1064 22.93 2.51 23.83
N GLN A 1065 22.91 3.81 24.11
CA GLN A 1065 23.70 4.83 23.40
C GLN A 1065 25.21 4.49 23.30
N SER A 1066 25.77 3.77 24.27
CA SER A 1066 27.19 3.37 24.23
C SER A 1066 27.50 2.22 23.26
N ASN A 1067 26.49 1.48 22.79
CA ASN A 1067 26.66 0.30 21.93
C ASN A 1067 27.13 0.65 20.52
N ALA A 1068 26.73 1.80 19.98
CA ALA A 1068 27.21 2.27 18.69
C ALA A 1068 28.73 2.51 18.70
N LYS A 1069 29.24 3.32 19.63
CA LYS A 1069 30.70 3.56 19.76
C LYS A 1069 31.47 2.26 20.03
N PHE A 1070 30.87 1.33 20.79
CA PHE A 1070 31.43 -0.02 21.05
C PHE A 1070 31.58 -0.89 19.79
N ALA A 1071 30.69 -0.78 18.80
CA ALA A 1071 30.70 -1.64 17.62
C ALA A 1071 31.71 -1.23 16.53
N LEU A 1072 32.19 0.01 16.55
CA LEU A 1072 33.10 0.56 15.54
C LEU A 1072 34.33 -0.34 15.24
N PRO A 1073 35.09 -0.86 16.24
CA PRO A 1073 36.25 -1.70 15.98
C PRO A 1073 35.86 -3.05 15.37
N PHE A 1074 34.79 -3.67 15.87
CA PHE A 1074 34.28 -4.94 15.37
C PHE A 1074 33.90 -4.84 13.89
N ILE A 1075 33.20 -3.77 13.51
CA ILE A 1075 32.79 -3.54 12.12
C ILE A 1075 34.00 -3.29 11.22
N LYS A 1076 35.01 -2.55 11.70
CA LYS A 1076 36.29 -2.34 10.97
C LYS A 1076 37.06 -3.64 10.72
N GLU A 1077 37.00 -4.59 11.64
CA GLU A 1077 37.73 -5.86 11.54
C GLU A 1077 36.98 -6.93 10.73
N ASN A 1078 35.64 -6.91 10.73
CA ASN A 1078 34.81 -7.97 10.17
C ASN A 1078 34.13 -7.61 8.83
N VAL A 1079 34.38 -6.41 8.29
CA VAL A 1079 33.87 -5.85 7.01
C VAL A 1079 33.46 -6.92 5.98
N LYS A 1080 34.39 -7.79 5.58
CA LYS A 1080 34.21 -8.80 4.53
C LYS A 1080 33.29 -9.97 4.88
N GLU A 1081 33.20 -10.33 6.15
CA GLU A 1081 32.28 -11.36 6.62
C GLU A 1081 30.89 -10.77 6.89
N ILE A 1082 30.82 -9.49 7.26
CA ILE A 1082 29.57 -8.71 7.27
C ILE A 1082 28.99 -8.63 5.84
N GLU A 1083 29.85 -8.38 4.83
CA GLU A 1083 29.46 -8.34 3.41
C GLU A 1083 28.84 -9.66 2.91
N LYS A 1084 29.36 -10.81 3.36
CA LYS A 1084 28.84 -12.14 3.02
C LYS A 1084 27.61 -12.57 3.82
N ALA A 1085 27.47 -12.12 5.06
CA ALA A 1085 26.43 -12.62 5.95
C ALA A 1085 25.02 -12.10 5.60
N VAL A 1086 24.93 -10.94 4.95
CA VAL A 1086 23.66 -10.30 4.61
C VAL A 1086 23.12 -10.76 3.26
N VAL A 1087 21.78 -10.84 3.11
CA VAL A 1087 21.13 -11.46 1.93
C VAL A 1087 21.44 -10.73 0.62
N LEU A 1088 21.64 -9.41 0.66
CA LEU A 1088 21.82 -8.56 -0.52
C LEU A 1088 22.88 -7.47 -0.26
N PRO A 1089 23.66 -7.01 -1.26
CA PRO A 1089 24.81 -6.10 -1.05
C PRO A 1089 24.44 -4.74 -0.46
N ALA A 1090 23.20 -4.31 -0.73
CA ALA A 1090 22.47 -3.28 -0.02
C ALA A 1090 22.77 -3.25 1.49
N TRP A 1091 22.53 -4.39 2.15
CA TRP A 1091 22.55 -4.54 3.60
C TRP A 1091 23.93 -4.40 4.23
N PHE A 1092 24.98 -4.57 3.44
CA PHE A 1092 26.35 -4.46 3.92
C PHE A 1092 26.77 -3.00 4.08
N GLN A 1093 26.54 -2.18 3.05
CA GLN A 1093 26.80 -0.74 3.07
C GLN A 1093 25.98 -0.05 4.17
N ASN A 1094 24.78 -0.58 4.37
CA ASN A 1094 23.83 -0.17 5.39
C ASN A 1094 24.46 -0.24 6.78
N ILE A 1095 25.06 -1.35 7.19
CA ILE A 1095 25.73 -1.48 8.52
C ILE A 1095 26.77 -0.38 8.80
N PHE A 1096 27.33 0.24 7.77
CA PHE A 1096 28.24 1.39 7.87
C PHE A 1096 27.50 2.73 7.87
N ALA A 1097 26.46 2.91 7.05
CA ALA A 1097 25.54 4.03 7.26
C ALA A 1097 25.03 4.02 8.73
N ASN A 1098 24.46 2.89 9.15
CA ASN A 1098 23.75 2.55 10.38
C ASN A 1098 24.42 2.86 11.71
N ILE A 1099 25.72 3.14 11.78
CA ILE A 1099 26.39 3.43 13.05
C ILE A 1099 26.50 4.94 13.34
N ALA A 1100 26.55 5.79 12.32
CA ALA A 1100 26.87 7.22 12.46
C ALA A 1100 25.89 8.04 13.33
N GLY A 1101 24.58 8.02 13.05
CA GLY A 1101 23.59 8.82 13.78
C GLY A 1101 23.31 8.41 15.24
N TYR A 1102 24.12 7.49 15.79
CA TYR A 1102 24.17 7.12 17.20
C TYR A 1102 25.46 7.54 17.90
N LEU A 1103 26.39 8.11 17.13
CA LEU A 1103 27.65 8.63 17.62
C LEU A 1103 27.47 10.12 17.90
N ASP A 1104 28.02 10.55 19.02
CA ASP A 1104 28.24 11.97 19.29
C ASP A 1104 29.36 12.54 18.42
N GLU A 1105 29.61 13.84 18.53
CA GLU A 1105 30.60 14.56 17.74
C GLU A 1105 32.06 14.08 17.92
N GLU A 1106 32.34 13.29 18.96
CA GLU A 1106 33.62 12.61 19.16
C GLU A 1106 33.64 11.25 18.45
N GLY A 1107 32.63 10.41 18.68
CA GLY A 1107 32.46 9.12 18.00
C GLY A 1107 32.39 9.27 16.48
N LEU A 1108 31.76 10.35 15.97
CA LEU A 1108 31.73 10.67 14.55
C LEU A 1108 33.13 10.91 13.96
N LYS A 1109 34.08 11.51 14.69
CA LYS A 1109 35.47 11.70 14.23
C LYS A 1109 36.28 10.42 14.25
N GLU A 1110 36.10 9.59 15.29
CA GLU A 1110 36.67 8.23 15.30
C GLU A 1110 36.15 7.44 14.10
N TYR A 1111 34.87 7.60 13.76
CA TYR A 1111 34.25 6.90 12.64
C TYR A 1111 34.71 7.42 11.27
N GLU A 1112 34.82 8.73 11.08
CA GLU A 1112 35.39 9.38 9.88
C GLU A 1112 36.81 8.86 9.59
N THR A 1113 37.59 8.64 10.65
CA THR A 1113 38.95 8.07 10.59
C THR A 1113 38.91 6.57 10.25
N MET A 1114 38.01 5.80 10.86
CA MET A 1114 37.79 4.39 10.54
C MET A 1114 37.42 4.20 9.05
N LEU A 1115 36.43 4.95 8.59
CA LEU A 1115 35.94 4.97 7.21
C LEU A 1115 37.07 5.26 6.23
N THR A 1116 37.81 6.36 6.42
CA THR A 1116 38.91 6.75 5.52
C THR A 1116 39.95 5.63 5.38
N SER A 1117 40.16 4.82 6.42
CA SER A 1117 41.09 3.68 6.36
C SER A 1117 40.60 2.45 5.59
N ILE A 1118 39.30 2.34 5.27
CA ILE A 1118 38.73 1.25 4.43
C ILE A 1118 38.33 1.71 3.01
N GLN A 1119 38.40 3.02 2.73
CA GLN A 1119 37.94 3.67 1.50
C GLN A 1119 38.39 2.98 0.19
N THR A 1120 39.63 2.50 0.11
CA THR A 1120 40.20 1.94 -1.12
C THR A 1120 39.69 0.52 -1.42
N GLU A 1121 39.30 -0.24 -0.39
CA GLU A 1121 38.91 -1.65 -0.53
C GLU A 1121 37.38 -1.84 -0.44
N TYR A 1122 36.71 -1.01 0.37
CA TYR A 1122 35.25 -1.02 0.55
C TYR A 1122 34.67 0.40 0.33
N PRO A 1123 34.80 0.97 -0.89
CA PRO A 1123 34.39 2.35 -1.18
C PRO A 1123 32.90 2.60 -0.96
N THR A 1124 32.05 1.59 -1.14
CA THR A 1124 30.59 1.68 -0.91
C THR A 1124 30.24 1.78 0.57
N ALA A 1125 30.96 1.06 1.44
CA ALA A 1125 30.86 1.19 2.90
C ALA A 1125 31.41 2.55 3.37
N PHE A 1126 32.53 3.01 2.77
CA PHE A 1126 33.07 4.35 3.01
C PHE A 1126 32.05 5.45 2.70
N THR A 1127 31.54 5.49 1.47
CA THR A 1127 30.59 6.54 1.04
C THR A 1127 29.32 6.51 1.89
N ALA A 1128 28.76 5.32 2.17
CA ALA A 1128 27.56 5.18 3.00
C ALA A 1128 27.75 5.72 4.43
N GLY A 1129 28.86 5.38 5.10
CA GLY A 1129 29.17 5.89 6.44
C GLY A 1129 29.52 7.38 6.46
N ASN A 1130 30.27 7.88 5.46
CA ASN A 1130 30.74 9.26 5.45
C ASN A 1130 29.60 10.26 5.12
N SER A 1131 28.65 9.88 4.25
CA SER A 1131 27.38 10.62 4.08
C SER A 1131 26.56 10.63 5.37
N ALA A 1132 26.50 9.51 6.09
CA ALA A 1132 25.77 9.43 7.36
C ALA A 1132 26.38 10.31 8.47
N ILE A 1133 27.72 10.49 8.49
CA ILE A 1133 28.39 11.45 9.40
C ILE A 1133 27.92 12.88 9.13
N ALA A 1134 27.83 13.31 7.87
CA ALA A 1134 27.38 14.67 7.54
C ALA A 1134 25.96 14.94 8.05
N SER A 1135 25.05 13.96 7.93
CA SER A 1135 23.70 14.05 8.47
C SER A 1135 23.65 14.03 10.00
N ALA A 1136 24.44 13.16 10.63
CA ALA A 1136 24.56 13.13 12.09
C ALA A 1136 25.00 14.51 12.62
N ARG A 1137 26.04 15.12 12.02
CA ARG A 1137 26.49 16.49 12.31
C ARG A 1137 25.45 17.57 12.02
N ALA A 1138 24.74 17.49 10.90
CA ALA A 1138 23.71 18.46 10.53
C ALA A 1138 22.53 18.43 11.51
N ASN A 1139 22.09 17.24 11.91
CA ASN A 1139 21.10 17.06 12.96
C ASN A 1139 21.64 17.59 14.31
N ILE A 1140 22.84 17.15 14.74
CA ILE A 1140 23.56 17.61 15.94
C ILE A 1140 23.62 19.13 16.04
N LYS A 1141 23.76 19.84 14.91
CA LYS A 1141 23.70 21.30 14.89
C LYS A 1141 22.27 21.85 15.02
N TRP A 1142 21.31 21.29 14.29
CA TRP A 1142 19.91 21.77 14.24
C TRP A 1142 19.27 21.84 15.62
N GLY A 1143 19.41 20.80 16.45
CA GLY A 1143 18.76 20.77 17.76
C GLY A 1143 19.38 21.72 18.76
N SER A 1144 20.68 22.06 18.68
CA SER A 1144 21.24 23.22 19.39
C SER A 1144 20.62 24.54 18.95
N ASP A 1145 20.64 24.80 17.64
CA ASP A 1145 20.15 26.05 17.04
C ASP A 1145 18.63 26.24 17.26
N LYS A 1146 17.93 25.18 17.71
CA LYS A 1146 16.51 25.19 18.13
C LYS A 1146 16.29 25.09 19.65
N VAL A 1147 17.20 24.52 20.45
CA VAL A 1147 16.97 24.27 21.89
C VAL A 1147 16.75 25.58 22.67
N GLU A 1148 17.51 26.64 22.42
CA GLU A 1148 17.27 27.95 23.08
C GLU A 1148 15.91 28.56 22.71
N GLN A 1149 15.46 28.36 21.46
CA GLN A 1149 14.12 28.79 21.01
C GLN A 1149 12.99 27.92 21.57
N ILE A 1150 13.27 26.68 21.99
CA ILE A 1150 12.31 25.79 22.63
C ILE A 1150 12.22 26.07 24.14
N ILE A 1151 13.35 26.26 24.83
CA ILE A 1151 13.39 26.59 26.26
C ILE A 1151 12.62 27.88 26.53
N SER A 1152 12.92 28.94 25.77
CA SER A 1152 12.24 30.24 25.92
C SER A 1152 10.72 30.15 25.70
N VAL A 1153 10.22 29.27 24.83
CA VAL A 1153 8.77 29.03 24.63
C VAL A 1153 8.15 28.22 25.78
N VAL A 1154 8.89 27.30 26.41
CA VAL A 1154 8.41 26.52 27.55
C VAL A 1154 8.31 27.36 28.82
N ASP A 1155 9.31 28.21 29.10
CA ASP A 1155 9.28 29.08 30.28
C ASP A 1155 8.17 30.13 30.19
N ASP A 1156 7.87 30.60 28.97
CA ASP A 1156 6.73 31.48 28.65
C ASP A 1156 5.35 30.77 28.76
N LEU A 1157 5.34 29.42 28.79
CA LEU A 1157 4.15 28.58 29.01
C LEU A 1157 3.97 28.19 30.48
N THR A 1158 5.02 28.19 31.30
CA THR A 1158 4.88 28.08 32.75
C THR A 1158 4.35 29.39 33.34
N PRO A 1159 3.28 29.38 34.17
CA PRO A 1159 2.82 30.60 34.81
C PRO A 1159 3.88 31.12 35.78
N THR A 1160 4.31 32.37 35.60
CA THR A 1160 5.32 33.02 36.46
C THR A 1160 4.79 33.17 37.88
N THR A 1161 5.14 32.21 38.74
CA THR A 1161 4.82 32.27 40.18
C THR A 1161 5.57 33.43 40.81
N THR A 1162 4.84 34.44 41.28
CA THR A 1162 5.39 35.63 41.93
C THR A 1162 6.34 35.23 43.07
N PRO A 1163 7.58 35.74 43.11
CA PRO A 1163 8.51 35.40 44.19
C PRO A 1163 7.99 35.81 45.56
N ALA A 1164 7.95 34.86 46.49
CA ALA A 1164 7.88 35.16 47.91
C ALA A 1164 9.20 35.82 48.37
N PRO A 1165 9.17 36.71 49.39
CA PRO A 1165 10.37 37.43 49.82
C PRO A 1165 11.43 36.50 50.43
N SER A 1166 12.69 36.94 50.34
CA SER A 1166 13.88 36.16 50.64
C SER A 1166 14.16 35.91 52.13
N SER A 1167 14.88 34.82 52.42
CA SER A 1167 15.65 34.66 53.66
C SER A 1167 16.89 33.76 53.48
N SER A 1168 18.05 34.33 53.81
CA SER A 1168 19.30 33.68 54.26
C SER A 1168 19.95 32.53 53.44
N GLU A 1169 20.97 32.92 52.69
CA GLU A 1169 22.37 32.43 52.78
C GLU A 1169 22.82 31.06 52.24
N GLU A 1170 24.06 31.12 51.76
CA GLU A 1170 24.93 30.15 51.05
C GLU A 1170 25.66 29.19 52.04
N PRO A 1171 26.44 28.15 51.63
CA PRO A 1171 27.42 28.21 50.54
C PRO A 1171 27.54 27.03 49.56
N THR A 1172 28.25 27.36 48.49
CA THR A 1172 28.67 26.60 47.32
C THR A 1172 29.55 25.37 47.56
N THR A 1173 29.52 24.45 46.59
CA THR A 1173 30.69 23.68 46.13
C THR A 1173 30.72 23.67 44.60
N GLU A 1174 31.88 23.91 44.00
CA GLU A 1174 32.04 24.17 42.57
C GLU A 1174 32.29 22.89 41.72
N THR A 1175 32.38 23.13 40.40
CA THR A 1175 32.96 22.28 39.33
C THR A 1175 32.12 21.13 38.76
N PRO A 1176 32.31 20.80 37.46
CA PRO A 1176 32.63 21.68 36.32
C PRO A 1176 31.55 21.62 35.23
N ALA A 1177 31.51 22.63 34.36
CA ALA A 1177 30.57 22.66 33.24
C ALA A 1177 30.89 21.55 32.22
N PRO A 1178 29.94 20.68 31.85
CA PRO A 1178 29.98 19.95 30.59
C PRO A 1178 29.94 20.97 29.44
N GLY A 1179 30.74 20.75 28.39
CA GLY A 1179 30.74 21.63 27.22
C GLY A 1179 29.39 21.68 26.53
N SER A 1180 29.16 22.73 25.74
CA SER A 1180 27.94 22.94 24.95
C SER A 1180 27.73 21.82 23.92
N ALA A 1181 27.08 20.74 24.33
CA ALA A 1181 26.68 19.65 23.48
C ALA A 1181 25.54 20.13 22.57
N THR A 1182 25.88 20.39 21.31
CA THR A 1182 24.95 20.62 20.22
C THR A 1182 24.11 19.34 20.01
N VAL A 1183 22.77 19.43 20.09
CA VAL A 1183 21.87 18.26 20.17
C VAL A 1183 21.20 17.95 18.82
N ALA A 1184 20.90 16.68 18.55
CA ALA A 1184 20.32 16.22 17.28
C ALA A 1184 18.79 16.09 17.28
N PHE A 1185 18.12 16.61 16.25
CA PHE A 1185 16.68 16.36 16.00
C PHE A 1185 16.26 16.61 14.54
N PRO A 1186 15.46 15.70 13.97
CA PRO A 1186 14.33 15.97 13.09
C PRO A 1186 13.02 15.80 13.92
N ALA A 1187 11.79 15.70 13.40
CA ALA A 1187 10.97 16.35 12.37
C ALA A 1187 9.60 15.63 12.37
N THR A 1188 8.52 16.18 11.83
CA THR A 1188 7.16 15.62 12.01
C THR A 1188 6.26 16.05 10.86
N LEU A 1189 6.08 15.22 9.82
CA LEU A 1189 5.94 15.72 8.42
C LEU A 1189 5.24 14.84 7.34
N MET A 1190 4.76 13.59 7.55
CA MET A 1190 3.65 13.00 6.72
C MET A 1190 2.42 12.35 7.43
N PHE A 1191 2.24 12.52 8.75
CA PHE A 1191 0.99 12.34 9.49
C PHE A 1191 0.14 13.61 9.91
N LEU A 1192 0.14 14.77 9.22
CA LEU A 1192 -0.88 15.89 9.09
C LEU A 1192 -1.49 15.73 7.66
N TRP A 1193 -1.97 14.55 7.21
CA TRP A 1193 -2.81 14.43 5.99
C TRP A 1193 -4.08 13.52 6.06
N THR A 1194 -4.58 13.07 7.22
CA THR A 1194 -5.91 12.40 7.34
C THR A 1194 -6.98 12.88 8.41
N ALA A 1195 -6.75 13.03 9.74
CA ALA A 1195 -7.53 13.89 10.69
C ALA A 1195 -8.36 15.02 10.16
N LEU A 1196 -7.87 15.92 9.32
CA LEU A 1196 -8.66 17.12 9.04
C LEU A 1196 -9.98 16.73 8.35
N ALA A 1197 -10.03 15.59 7.67
CA ALA A 1197 -11.26 14.97 7.15
C ALA A 1197 -12.20 14.36 8.23
N ILE A 1198 -11.77 14.31 9.48
CA ILE A 1198 -12.32 13.45 10.55
C ILE A 1198 -12.61 14.19 11.86
N ILE A 1199 -11.75 15.14 12.18
CA ILE A 1199 -12.12 16.41 12.79
C ILE A 1199 -13.37 17.03 12.13
N LEU A 1200 -13.76 16.57 10.94
CA LEU A 1200 -15.00 16.92 10.29
C LEU A 1200 -16.05 15.79 10.31
N LYS A 1201 -16.02 14.79 11.21
CA LYS A 1201 -17.13 13.85 11.45
C LYS A 1201 -17.64 13.88 12.90
#